data_AF-A0A1V8QBM4-F1
#
_entry.id   AF-A0A1V8QBM4-F1
#
_cell.length_a   1.000
_cell.length_b   1.000
_cell.length_c   1.000
_cell.angle_alpha   90.00
_cell.angle_beta   90.00
_cell.angle_gamma   90.00
#
_symmetry.space_group_name_H-M   'P 1'
#
loop_
_entity.id
_entity.type
_entity.pdbx_description
1 polymer ?
#
loop_
_entity_poly.entity_id
_entity_poly.type
_entity_poly.pdbx_seq_one_letter_code
_entity_poly.pdbx_strand_id
1 'polypeptide(L)'
;MDAGKKILLDLFTGSLRFVVPVYQRRYSWGEAQCRQLWADIVTAGRHPERTHFTGSIVWMQEGGIGPDGVSRCQLIDGQQRLTSVTLLLIALAEYAREHPESLRFSADMLIDRGYLVDKYATGEGRYKLTLSGDDREVLRSMCDHVVVPDRPNHANTGSRLETNLDLFRSLVAAIDDANVVWNGLQRLEVVSVTLDQGRDEPQLVFESMNSTGLDLETSDLVRNYMLMGCPMVEQNTLYADYWLPMERTLGNLSFDAFLHDWMVVTLKKPVPKGRAMYTEFKRFAASSSLPRMERTRNLLENMLEYARYYAAIKGIAAAGSGDMNVDRRLESIQDLDSTVTDSLVMYMFAAWKHHRINRDGLLRMLADLESYLFRRMVCSVSSNGLNKLVPSLIAKLESAEHDLAETFAALLLTETAKVTRMPTDEQFRQALLGEDLYRPAPRCKHLLAGLENHNHPKDPRSFSEYTIEHIMPQNAMAHAEWRNMLADPDRFPLLVNSLGNLTLTAYNSELSDGTFEQKKSRMIGGYDGEYLSISAELHDASQWNEQAIAQRGARLADLALQVWARPTAGEEVMQTLRNRNANQGEREQNAVDFADLCKRGILTAGDMLESQYAGITATATVTEDHRIRLSNGEIFDSPSGAFRRARMLETGEDKQINGWTAWKVADGRTLDELRQVSGNISLRRSFWNGLYEYAATRADFVDVYGDPSGRKTNSDTWTSFGVGSGFCHPDGVLNIRDGYITVDLYFTDTFQYAKLYAMRDSVERILSDLGAVSWDEPDADKKNRHLLVQHDVDFSGDMTDAYQWMTDGLLAMRSVYDLLV
;
A
#
# COMPACT_ATOMS: atom_id res chain seq x y z
N MET A 1 11.10 31.06 22.65
CA MET A 1 11.22 31.38 21.22
C MET A 1 11.35 32.88 20.99
N ASP A 2 12.41 33.28 20.29
CA ASP A 2 12.64 34.65 19.80
C ASP A 2 12.66 34.65 18.26
N ALA A 3 11.95 35.58 17.62
CA ALA A 3 11.82 35.63 16.16
C ALA A 3 12.07 37.04 15.65
N GLY A 4 13.02 37.17 14.73
CA GLY A 4 13.45 38.46 14.21
C GLY A 4 13.82 38.40 12.74
N LYS A 5 13.53 39.50 12.03
CA LYS A 5 13.94 39.70 10.66
C LYS A 5 15.45 39.97 10.59
N LYS A 6 16.18 39.24 9.74
CA LYS A 6 17.63 39.40 9.54
C LYS A 6 17.99 39.30 8.06
N ILE A 7 19.12 39.89 7.66
CA ILE A 7 19.74 39.55 6.39
C ILE A 7 20.35 38.15 6.53
N LEU A 8 20.10 37.28 5.55
CA LEU A 8 20.56 35.89 5.58
C LEU A 8 22.07 35.81 5.73
N LEU A 9 22.80 36.68 5.04
CA LEU A 9 24.25 36.75 5.08
C LEU A 9 24.79 37.11 6.48
N ASP A 10 24.03 37.83 7.31
CA ASP A 10 24.43 38.16 8.69
C ASP A 10 24.49 36.91 9.57
N LEU A 11 23.69 35.88 9.27
CA LEU A 11 23.79 34.58 9.95
C LEU A 11 25.12 33.89 9.66
N PHE A 12 25.70 34.15 8.48
CA PHE A 12 27.04 33.65 8.13
C PHE A 12 28.17 34.50 8.73
N THR A 13 27.89 35.67 9.30
CA THR A 13 28.90 36.48 10.01
C THR A 13 28.94 36.19 11.50
N GLY A 14 30.02 36.62 12.18
CA GLY A 14 30.12 36.57 13.64
C GLY A 14 30.37 35.18 14.22
N SER A 15 30.05 35.03 15.52
CA SER A 15 30.39 33.86 16.34
C SER A 15 29.42 32.67 16.22
N LEU A 16 28.39 32.74 15.38
CA LEU A 16 27.48 31.60 15.18
C LEU A 16 28.14 30.53 14.31
N ARG A 17 27.96 29.25 14.61
CA ARG A 17 28.33 28.15 13.71
C ARG A 17 27.17 27.18 13.59
N PHE A 18 26.71 26.93 12.38
CA PHE A 18 25.55 26.09 12.15
C PHE A 18 25.93 24.64 11.93
N VAL A 19 25.21 23.74 12.60
CA VAL A 19 25.34 22.29 12.45
C VAL A 19 23.99 21.73 12.05
N VAL A 20 23.96 20.98 10.95
CA VAL A 20 22.80 20.21 10.53
C VAL A 20 22.80 18.88 11.30
N PRO A 21 21.79 18.63 12.16
CA PRO A 21 21.72 17.38 12.92
C PRO A 21 21.43 16.16 12.05
N VAL A 22 21.80 14.97 12.53
CA VAL A 22 21.64 13.70 11.80
C VAL A 22 20.19 13.31 11.49
N TYR A 23 19.21 13.90 12.20
CA TYR A 23 17.80 13.65 11.93
C TYR A 23 17.25 14.43 10.73
N GLN A 24 17.94 15.50 10.32
CA GLN A 24 17.58 16.25 9.12
C GLN A 24 17.90 15.46 7.86
N ARG A 25 17.08 15.63 6.82
CA ARG A 25 17.36 15.03 5.51
C ARG A 25 18.63 15.61 4.90
N ARG A 26 19.32 14.81 4.07
CA ARG A 26 20.46 15.26 3.25
C ARG A 26 20.08 16.41 2.32
N TYR A 27 21.07 17.03 1.69
CA TYR A 27 20.81 18.08 0.71
C TYR A 27 20.01 17.54 -0.49
N SER A 28 18.87 18.18 -0.80
CA SER A 28 17.87 17.65 -1.74
C SER A 28 17.35 18.67 -2.76
N TRP A 29 17.77 19.93 -2.69
CA TRP A 29 17.47 20.89 -3.76
C TRP A 29 18.06 20.44 -5.08
N GLY A 30 17.25 20.46 -6.13
CA GLY A 30 17.67 20.26 -7.51
C GLY A 30 17.90 21.59 -8.23
N GLU A 31 18.14 21.49 -9.54
CA GLU A 31 18.40 22.64 -10.40
C GLU A 31 17.28 23.69 -10.36
N ALA A 32 16.01 23.27 -10.36
CA ALA A 32 14.87 24.19 -10.35
C ALA A 32 14.87 25.11 -9.12
N GLN A 33 15.09 24.55 -7.92
CA GLN A 33 15.16 25.34 -6.69
C GLN A 33 16.38 26.26 -6.68
N CYS A 34 17.54 25.79 -7.16
CA CYS A 34 18.75 26.61 -7.24
C CYS A 34 18.62 27.77 -8.22
N ARG A 35 17.98 27.54 -9.39
CA ARG A 35 17.68 28.60 -10.37
C ARG A 35 16.67 29.61 -9.84
N GLN A 36 15.68 29.17 -9.07
CA GLN A 36 14.76 30.10 -8.40
C GLN A 36 15.51 30.99 -7.40
N LEU A 37 16.31 30.41 -6.49
CA LEU A 37 17.15 31.17 -5.56
C LEU A 37 18.07 32.15 -6.30
N TRP A 38 18.69 31.71 -7.39
CA TRP A 38 19.51 32.58 -8.24
C TRP A 38 18.72 33.76 -8.81
N ALA A 39 17.54 33.51 -9.38
CA ALA A 39 16.68 34.56 -9.94
C ALA A 39 16.27 35.57 -8.88
N ASP A 40 15.94 35.10 -7.67
CA ASP A 40 15.59 35.95 -6.54
C ASP A 40 16.77 36.85 -6.10
N ILE A 41 17.98 36.28 -6.02
CA ILE A 41 19.22 37.01 -5.71
C ILE A 41 19.52 38.06 -6.78
N VAL A 42 19.49 37.69 -8.07
CA VAL A 42 19.77 38.62 -9.16
C VAL A 42 18.75 39.76 -9.19
N THR A 43 17.47 39.44 -8.95
CA THR A 43 16.40 40.45 -8.88
C THR A 43 16.65 41.43 -7.72
N ALA A 44 16.98 40.93 -6.53
CA ALA A 44 17.32 41.78 -5.38
C ALA A 44 18.58 42.62 -5.62
N GLY A 45 19.55 42.09 -6.36
CA GLY A 45 20.79 42.79 -6.71
C GLY A 45 20.62 43.93 -7.72
N ARG A 46 19.68 43.79 -8.66
CA ARG A 46 19.36 44.81 -9.68
C ARG A 46 18.47 45.93 -9.12
N HIS A 47 17.75 45.67 -8.03
CA HIS A 47 16.84 46.60 -7.37
C HIS A 47 17.32 46.91 -5.94
N PRO A 48 18.40 47.69 -5.78
CA PRO A 48 19.06 47.88 -4.50
C PRO A 48 18.20 48.54 -3.41
N GLU A 49 17.08 49.15 -3.78
CA GLU A 49 16.04 49.72 -2.92
C GLU A 49 15.07 48.67 -2.33
N ARG A 50 15.13 47.42 -2.82
CA ARG A 50 14.26 46.33 -2.38
C ARG A 50 15.07 45.25 -1.69
N THR A 51 14.42 44.59 -0.75
CA THR A 51 14.88 43.35 -0.15
C THR A 51 14.01 42.20 -0.62
N HIS A 52 14.56 40.99 -0.61
CA HIS A 52 13.84 39.79 -1.04
C HIS A 52 13.67 38.83 0.12
N PHE A 53 12.42 38.57 0.50
CA PHE A 53 12.13 37.60 1.55
C PHE A 53 12.32 36.18 1.02
N THR A 54 13.30 35.46 1.55
CA THR A 54 13.63 34.10 1.09
C THR A 54 13.13 33.01 2.03
N GLY A 55 12.48 33.33 3.17
CA GLY A 55 11.83 32.38 4.08
C GLY A 55 12.31 32.46 5.53
N SER A 56 12.12 31.38 6.30
CA SER A 56 12.58 31.28 7.70
C SER A 56 13.85 30.44 7.85
N ILE A 57 14.67 30.75 8.86
CA ILE A 57 15.77 29.91 9.36
C ILE A 57 15.51 29.69 10.83
N VAL A 58 15.44 28.44 11.27
CA VAL A 58 15.14 28.11 12.67
C VAL A 58 16.26 27.29 13.24
N TRP A 59 16.73 27.71 14.41
CA TRP A 59 17.89 27.11 15.05
C TRP A 59 17.78 27.19 16.56
N MET A 60 18.56 26.33 17.22
CA MET A 60 18.68 26.27 18.67
C MET A 60 20.16 26.39 19.03
N GLN A 61 20.49 27.22 20.02
CA GLN A 61 21.85 27.28 20.53
C GLN A 61 22.14 26.03 21.37
N GLU A 62 23.27 25.38 21.10
CA GLU A 62 23.74 24.23 21.85
C GLU A 62 24.59 24.72 23.02
N GLY A 63 24.00 24.72 24.23
CA GLY A 63 24.66 25.21 25.43
C GLY A 63 24.95 26.72 25.37
N GLY A 64 26.05 27.13 26.02
CA GLY A 64 26.49 28.53 26.06
C GLY A 64 27.43 28.91 24.91
N ILE A 65 28.09 30.06 25.05
CA ILE A 65 29.22 30.42 24.19
C ILE A 65 30.40 29.51 24.59
N GLY A 66 30.99 28.81 23.61
CA GLY A 66 32.14 27.95 23.82
C GLY A 66 33.37 28.73 24.30
N PRO A 67 34.40 28.05 24.85
CA PRO A 67 35.65 28.69 25.26
C PRO A 67 36.37 29.43 24.13
N ASP A 68 36.08 29.07 22.88
CA ASP A 68 36.56 29.69 21.65
C ASP A 68 35.75 30.94 21.25
N GLY A 69 34.80 31.38 22.07
CA GLY A 69 33.96 32.56 21.81
C GLY A 69 32.84 32.29 20.79
N VAL A 70 32.60 31.03 20.44
CA VAL A 70 31.70 30.62 19.36
C VAL A 70 30.44 29.97 19.93
N SER A 71 29.28 30.32 19.37
CA SER A 71 28.01 29.66 19.63
C SER A 71 27.74 28.60 18.59
N ARG A 72 27.72 27.33 19.01
CA ARG A 72 27.28 26.22 18.17
C ARG A 72 25.74 26.25 18.09
N CYS A 73 25.21 26.27 16.88
CA CYS A 73 23.79 26.44 16.60
C CYS A 73 23.30 25.25 15.77
N GLN A 74 22.33 24.52 16.29
CA GLN A 74 21.72 23.42 15.56
C GLN A 74 20.60 23.94 14.67
N LEU A 75 20.68 23.60 13.39
CA LEU A 75 19.63 23.93 12.43
C LEU A 75 18.45 22.99 12.59
N ILE A 76 17.29 23.58 12.87
CA ILE A 76 16.00 22.90 12.92
C ILE A 76 15.32 23.03 11.55
N ASP A 77 15.38 24.21 10.93
CA ASP A 77 14.83 24.45 9.59
C ASP A 77 15.65 25.48 8.80
N GLY A 78 15.58 25.44 7.47
CA GLY A 78 16.33 26.31 6.58
C GLY A 78 17.64 25.73 6.06
N GLN A 79 17.93 24.45 6.35
CA GLN A 79 19.18 23.79 5.95
C GLN A 79 19.46 23.86 4.45
N GLN A 80 18.47 23.57 3.59
CA GLN A 80 18.64 23.52 2.14
C GLN A 80 19.04 24.88 1.57
N ARG A 81 18.48 25.96 2.14
CA ARG A 81 18.76 27.34 1.73
C ARG A 81 20.17 27.76 2.14
N LEU A 82 20.55 27.50 3.40
CA LEU A 82 21.89 27.84 3.90
C LEU A 82 22.97 27.07 3.13
N THR A 83 22.76 25.79 2.85
CA THR A 83 23.68 25.01 2.02
C THR A 83 23.82 25.61 0.62
N SER A 84 22.70 25.94 -0.05
CA SER A 84 22.75 26.51 -1.41
C SER A 84 23.44 27.88 -1.46
N VAL A 85 23.22 28.73 -0.45
CA VAL A 85 23.94 30.01 -0.33
C VAL A 85 25.43 29.79 -0.06
N THR A 86 25.79 28.77 0.73
CA THR A 86 27.20 28.39 0.96
C THR A 86 27.86 27.96 -0.36
N LEU A 87 27.20 27.15 -1.18
CA LEU A 87 27.69 26.75 -2.50
C LEU A 87 27.86 27.94 -3.45
N LEU A 88 26.92 28.89 -3.44
CA LEU A 88 27.03 30.11 -4.24
C LEU A 88 28.18 31.01 -3.76
N LEU A 89 28.41 31.12 -2.45
CA LEU A 89 29.55 31.86 -1.89
C LEU A 89 30.89 31.22 -2.28
N ILE A 90 30.97 29.89 -2.35
CA ILE A 90 32.11 29.13 -2.88
C ILE A 90 32.35 29.52 -4.35
N ALA A 91 31.32 29.43 -5.20
CA ALA A 91 31.43 29.79 -6.62
C ALA A 91 31.85 31.26 -6.83
N LEU A 92 31.33 32.19 -6.03
CA LEU A 92 31.73 33.60 -6.08
C LEU A 92 33.20 33.80 -5.63
N ALA A 93 33.65 33.07 -4.61
CA ALA A 93 35.05 33.15 -4.17
C ALA A 93 36.00 32.62 -5.25
N GLU A 94 35.66 31.51 -5.92
CA GLU A 94 36.43 30.97 -7.04
C GLU A 94 36.46 31.95 -8.22
N TYR A 95 35.30 32.48 -8.63
CA TYR A 95 35.20 33.46 -9.71
C TYR A 95 36.03 34.73 -9.42
N ALA A 96 35.99 35.24 -8.19
CA ALA A 96 36.73 36.43 -7.79
C ALA A 96 38.26 36.26 -7.76
N ARG A 97 38.77 35.02 -7.69
CA ARG A 97 40.21 34.75 -7.84
C ARG A 97 40.65 34.85 -9.29
N GLU A 98 39.84 34.33 -10.20
CA GLU A 98 40.13 34.33 -11.63
C GLU A 98 39.90 35.71 -12.25
N HIS A 99 38.95 36.48 -11.72
CA HIS A 99 38.52 37.78 -12.24
C HIS A 99 38.57 38.87 -11.14
N PRO A 100 39.75 39.20 -10.57
CA PRO A 100 39.84 40.13 -9.46
C PRO A 100 39.51 41.58 -9.85
N GLU A 101 39.64 41.92 -11.13
CA GLU A 101 39.37 43.26 -11.64
C GLU A 101 37.86 43.53 -11.71
N SER A 102 37.42 44.74 -11.37
CA SER A 102 36.02 45.22 -11.41
C SER A 102 35.02 44.63 -10.39
N LEU A 103 35.46 43.77 -9.45
CA LEU A 103 34.61 43.24 -8.38
C LEU A 103 34.66 44.09 -7.09
N ARG A 104 33.51 44.20 -6.42
CA ARG A 104 33.34 44.86 -5.10
C ARG A 104 33.61 43.91 -3.91
N PHE A 105 33.97 42.67 -4.21
CA PHE A 105 34.28 41.63 -3.25
C PHE A 105 35.49 40.84 -3.77
N SER A 106 36.19 40.15 -2.86
CA SER A 106 37.31 39.28 -3.21
C SER A 106 37.19 37.96 -2.46
N ALA A 107 37.90 36.92 -2.92
CA ALA A 107 37.95 35.65 -2.22
C ALA A 107 38.46 35.82 -0.78
N ASP A 108 39.51 36.63 -0.57
CA ASP A 108 40.04 36.90 0.76
C ASP A 108 39.02 37.61 1.65
N MET A 109 38.27 38.58 1.12
CA MET A 109 37.19 39.25 1.86
C MET A 109 36.12 38.25 2.32
N LEU A 110 35.73 37.31 1.46
CA LEU A 110 34.71 36.32 1.79
C LEU A 110 35.16 35.36 2.89
N ILE A 111 36.43 34.96 2.85
CA ILE A 111 37.02 34.06 3.84
C ILE A 111 37.31 34.81 5.16
N ASP A 112 37.88 36.01 5.11
CA ASP A 112 38.24 36.80 6.30
C ASP A 112 37.02 37.28 7.08
N ARG A 113 35.88 37.49 6.41
CA ARG A 113 34.59 37.77 7.08
C ARG A 113 33.95 36.54 7.71
N GLY A 114 34.54 35.34 7.52
CA GLY A 114 34.08 34.11 8.14
C GLY A 114 32.84 33.50 7.50
N TYR A 115 32.49 33.86 6.26
CA TYR A 115 31.27 33.37 5.61
C TYR A 115 31.30 31.86 5.34
N LEU A 116 32.49 31.31 5.08
CA LEU A 116 32.68 29.89 4.79
C LEU A 116 33.44 29.18 5.91
N VAL A 117 34.53 29.79 6.37
CA VAL A 117 35.46 29.20 7.34
C VAL A 117 36.05 30.26 8.26
N ASP A 118 36.42 29.84 9.47
CA ASP A 118 37.24 30.58 10.40
C ASP A 118 38.71 30.13 10.26
N LYS A 119 39.57 31.02 9.76
CA LYS A 119 40.99 30.71 9.49
C LYS A 119 41.76 30.36 10.76
N TYR A 120 41.31 30.82 11.93
CA TYR A 120 42.01 30.66 13.21
C TYR A 120 41.52 29.45 14.01
N ALA A 121 40.41 28.84 13.61
CA ALA A 121 39.86 27.65 14.25
C ALA A 121 40.38 26.35 13.59
N THR A 122 40.43 25.29 14.41
CA THR A 122 40.86 23.94 14.01
C THR A 122 39.72 22.92 14.14
N GLY A 123 39.79 21.83 13.38
CA GLY A 123 38.79 20.76 13.43
C GLY A 123 37.44 21.18 12.84
N GLU A 124 36.33 20.60 13.34
CA GLU A 124 34.97 20.94 12.87
C GLU A 124 34.59 22.40 13.16
N GLY A 125 35.20 23.01 14.19
CA GLY A 125 35.02 24.44 14.49
C GLY A 125 35.49 25.36 13.36
N ARG A 126 36.26 24.87 12.38
CA ARG A 126 36.68 25.69 11.25
C ARG A 126 35.53 26.13 10.33
N TYR A 127 34.45 25.35 10.22
CA TYR A 127 33.45 25.55 9.16
C TYR A 127 32.22 26.30 9.68
N LYS A 128 31.72 27.24 8.88
CA LYS A 128 30.52 28.03 9.25
C LYS A 128 29.25 27.18 9.24
N LEU A 129 29.18 26.23 8.32
CA LEU A 129 28.11 25.25 8.18
C LEU A 129 28.71 23.85 8.16
N THR A 130 28.26 22.99 9.07
CA THR A 130 28.61 21.56 9.10
C THR A 130 27.38 20.74 8.75
N LEU A 131 27.45 19.97 7.66
CA LEU A 131 26.38 19.06 7.23
C LEU A 131 26.43 17.71 7.97
N SER A 132 25.35 16.94 7.85
CA SER A 132 25.26 15.56 8.35
C SER A 132 25.70 14.54 7.28
N GLY A 133 26.04 13.33 7.70
CA GLY A 133 26.35 12.21 6.80
C GLY A 133 27.52 12.47 5.83
N ASP A 134 27.43 11.88 4.64
CA ASP A 134 28.47 11.95 3.60
C ASP A 134 28.65 13.37 3.05
N ASP A 135 27.58 14.17 3.04
CA ASP A 135 27.57 15.58 2.62
C ASP A 135 28.54 16.45 3.45
N ARG A 136 28.85 16.02 4.69
CA ARG A 136 29.81 16.70 5.57
C ARG A 136 31.19 16.78 4.94
N GLU A 137 31.70 15.65 4.48
CA GLU A 137 33.06 15.52 3.94
C GLU A 137 33.17 16.22 2.57
N VAL A 138 32.11 16.14 1.77
CA VAL A 138 32.02 16.84 0.48
C VAL A 138 32.08 18.35 0.64
N LEU A 139 31.20 18.93 1.48
CA LEU A 139 31.20 20.39 1.72
C LEU A 139 32.52 20.84 2.35
N ARG A 140 33.10 20.03 3.24
CA ARG A 140 34.40 20.29 3.85
C ARG A 140 35.50 20.44 2.80
N SER A 141 35.58 19.49 1.88
CA SER A 141 36.53 19.51 0.76
C SER A 141 36.37 20.78 -0.10
N MET A 142 35.14 21.16 -0.41
CA MET A 142 34.85 22.37 -1.19
C MET A 142 35.31 23.64 -0.48
N CYS A 143 34.98 23.79 0.81
CA CYS A 143 35.42 24.93 1.62
C CYS A 143 36.95 24.99 1.75
N ASP A 144 37.61 23.84 1.96
CA ASP A 144 39.06 23.76 2.08
C ASP A 144 39.78 24.08 0.76
N HIS A 145 39.24 23.64 -0.38
CA HIS A 145 39.73 24.00 -1.71
C HIS A 145 39.62 25.51 -1.95
N VAL A 146 38.54 26.14 -1.48
CA VAL A 146 38.43 27.60 -1.49
C VAL A 146 39.47 28.25 -0.60
N VAL A 147 40.01 27.65 0.46
CA VAL A 147 41.09 28.29 1.24
C VAL A 147 42.46 28.03 0.62
N VAL A 148 42.69 26.80 0.16
CA VAL A 148 43.96 26.33 -0.38
C VAL A 148 43.70 25.68 -1.75
N PRO A 149 43.83 26.44 -2.86
CA PRO A 149 43.48 25.96 -4.20
C PRO A 149 44.28 24.72 -4.66
N ASP A 150 45.52 24.56 -4.18
CA ASP A 150 46.36 23.40 -4.49
C ASP A 150 45.94 22.12 -3.75
N ARG A 151 44.99 22.21 -2.83
CA ARG A 151 44.47 21.04 -2.12
C ARG A 151 43.53 20.28 -3.05
N PRO A 152 43.74 18.95 -3.24
CA PRO A 152 42.87 18.16 -4.11
C PRO A 152 41.43 18.28 -3.62
N ASN A 153 40.53 18.67 -4.53
CA ASN A 153 39.11 18.59 -4.25
C ASN A 153 38.72 17.11 -4.33
N HIS A 154 38.52 16.46 -3.17
CA HIS A 154 38.13 15.05 -3.08
C HIS A 154 36.61 14.88 -3.32
N ALA A 155 36.09 15.51 -4.37
CA ALA A 155 34.68 15.58 -4.68
C ALA A 155 34.45 15.07 -6.11
N ASN A 156 34.41 13.74 -6.25
CA ASN A 156 33.91 13.06 -7.44
C ASN A 156 32.93 11.96 -6.99
N THR A 157 32.01 12.37 -6.12
CA THR A 157 31.05 11.47 -5.47
C THR A 157 29.73 11.38 -6.22
N GLY A 158 29.53 12.24 -7.24
CA GLY A 158 28.24 12.38 -7.93
C GLY A 158 27.18 13.01 -7.05
N SER A 159 27.58 13.77 -6.03
CA SER A 159 26.66 14.34 -5.05
C SER A 159 25.90 15.53 -5.63
N ARG A 160 24.69 15.77 -5.11
CA ARG A 160 23.90 16.98 -5.48
C ARG A 160 24.61 18.28 -5.13
N LEU A 161 25.48 18.28 -4.11
CA LEU A 161 26.31 19.43 -3.76
C LEU A 161 27.24 19.80 -4.91
N GLU A 162 27.90 18.80 -5.51
CA GLU A 162 28.80 18.99 -6.67
C GLU A 162 28.00 19.52 -7.87
N THR A 163 26.90 18.84 -8.25
CA THR A 163 26.04 19.28 -9.37
C THR A 163 25.56 20.72 -9.21
N ASN A 164 25.11 21.10 -8.02
CA ASN A 164 24.59 22.45 -7.79
C ASN A 164 25.71 23.50 -7.66
N LEU A 165 26.90 23.12 -7.18
CA LEU A 165 28.07 24.01 -7.22
C LEU A 165 28.46 24.31 -8.67
N ASP A 166 28.51 23.30 -9.53
CA ASP A 166 28.80 23.48 -10.96
C ASP A 166 27.73 24.34 -11.66
N LEU A 167 26.46 24.15 -11.31
CA LEU A 167 25.39 25.04 -11.74
C LEU A 167 25.67 26.49 -11.31
N PHE A 168 25.99 26.76 -10.05
CA PHE A 168 26.28 28.13 -9.60
C PHE A 168 27.53 28.72 -10.26
N ARG A 169 28.59 27.92 -10.48
CA ARG A 169 29.76 28.34 -11.27
C ARG A 169 29.35 28.80 -12.68
N SER A 170 28.54 27.98 -13.36
CA SER A 170 28.06 28.32 -14.72
C SER A 170 27.21 29.59 -14.73
N LEU A 171 26.36 29.79 -13.73
CA LEU A 171 25.50 30.97 -13.60
C LEU A 171 26.30 32.25 -13.32
N VAL A 172 27.30 32.16 -12.43
CA VAL A 172 28.20 33.27 -12.11
C VAL A 172 29.09 33.62 -13.31
N ALA A 173 29.56 32.64 -14.08
CA ALA A 173 30.34 32.91 -15.29
C ALA A 173 29.49 33.50 -16.43
N ALA A 174 28.18 33.22 -16.46
CA ALA A 174 27.28 33.67 -17.51
C ALA A 174 26.64 35.05 -17.27
N ILE A 175 26.72 35.61 -16.05
CA ILE A 175 26.11 36.91 -15.75
C ILE A 175 27.01 38.07 -16.17
N ASP A 176 26.41 39.12 -16.73
CA ASP A 176 27.15 40.30 -17.21
C ASP A 176 27.94 41.04 -16.11
N ASP A 177 27.41 41.07 -14.88
CA ASP A 177 28.04 41.72 -13.72
C ASP A 177 27.83 40.89 -12.45
N ALA A 178 28.89 40.22 -11.99
CA ALA A 178 28.87 39.42 -10.76
C ALA A 178 28.63 40.27 -9.49
N ASN A 179 28.85 41.59 -9.53
CA ASN A 179 28.50 42.47 -8.41
C ASN A 179 27.00 42.50 -8.14
N VAL A 180 26.16 42.24 -9.14
CA VAL A 180 24.71 42.11 -8.96
C VAL A 180 24.41 40.96 -8.00
N VAL A 181 25.07 39.82 -8.17
CA VAL A 181 24.88 38.64 -7.31
C VAL A 181 25.30 38.96 -5.87
N TRP A 182 26.46 39.59 -5.70
CA TRP A 182 26.95 40.01 -4.38
C TRP A 182 26.02 41.01 -3.69
N ASN A 183 25.54 42.02 -4.43
CA ASN A 183 24.57 42.99 -3.92
C ASN A 183 23.24 42.33 -3.52
N GLY A 184 22.81 41.31 -4.28
CA GLY A 184 21.61 40.54 -4.01
C GLY A 184 21.71 39.70 -2.73
N LEU A 185 22.83 39.02 -2.52
CA LEU A 185 23.08 38.24 -1.30
C LEU A 185 23.00 39.08 -0.02
N GLN A 186 23.45 40.33 -0.08
CA GLN A 186 23.35 41.29 1.03
C GLN A 186 21.92 41.80 1.30
N ARG A 187 20.94 41.41 0.47
CA ARG A 187 19.54 41.87 0.51
C ARG A 187 18.53 40.74 0.66
N LEU A 188 19.00 39.49 0.81
CA LEU A 188 18.15 38.37 1.14
C LEU A 188 17.74 38.47 2.60
N GLU A 189 16.44 38.58 2.84
CA GLU A 189 15.85 38.66 4.17
C GLU A 189 15.23 37.34 4.59
N VAL A 190 15.48 36.95 5.84
CA VAL A 190 14.86 35.79 6.48
C VAL A 190 14.25 36.15 7.82
N VAL A 191 13.26 35.38 8.24
CA VAL A 191 12.87 35.34 9.66
C VAL A 191 13.79 34.34 10.36
N SER A 192 14.68 34.83 11.21
CA SER A 192 15.50 34.00 12.09
C SER A 192 14.70 33.72 13.36
N VAL A 193 14.46 32.44 13.64
CA VAL A 193 13.78 32.00 14.86
C VAL A 193 14.77 31.21 15.72
N THR A 194 14.95 31.67 16.96
CA THR A 194 15.80 31.03 17.96
C THR A 194 14.92 30.29 18.96
N LEU A 195 15.22 29.02 19.20
CA LEU A 195 14.53 28.18 20.19
C LEU A 195 15.29 28.12 21.50
N ASP A 196 14.55 28.22 22.61
CA ASP A 196 15.07 28.13 23.96
C ASP A 196 15.17 26.66 24.38
N GLN A 197 16.38 26.19 24.68
CA GLN A 197 16.62 24.81 25.09
C GLN A 197 15.85 24.46 26.37
N GLY A 198 15.06 23.38 26.34
CA GLY A 198 14.28 22.90 27.49
C GLY A 198 12.96 23.64 27.75
N ARG A 199 12.68 24.75 27.05
CA ARG A 199 11.41 25.46 27.11
C ARG A 199 10.59 25.26 25.84
N ASP A 200 11.22 25.40 24.68
CA ASP A 200 10.57 25.18 23.39
C ASP A 200 10.73 23.71 22.96
N GLU A 201 9.70 23.13 22.34
CA GLU A 201 9.79 21.79 21.75
C GLU A 201 10.20 21.89 20.26
N PRO A 202 11.48 21.67 19.90
CA PRO A 202 11.96 21.84 18.52
C PRO A 202 11.21 20.95 17.52
N GLN A 203 10.73 19.78 17.97
CA GLN A 203 9.93 18.89 17.15
C GLN A 203 8.60 19.52 16.69
N LEU A 204 7.85 20.16 17.60
CA LEU A 204 6.56 20.80 17.26
C LEU A 204 6.76 22.01 16.34
N VAL A 205 7.82 22.77 16.56
CA VAL A 205 8.20 23.91 15.71
C VAL A 205 8.58 23.43 14.32
N PHE A 206 9.37 22.36 14.22
CA PHE A 206 9.73 21.74 12.95
C PHE A 206 8.50 21.27 12.18
N GLU A 207 7.58 20.55 12.83
CA GLU A 207 6.37 20.03 12.18
C GLU A 207 5.46 21.15 11.66
N SER A 208 5.33 22.26 12.40
CA SER A 208 4.46 23.37 12.00
C SER A 208 5.01 24.14 10.80
N MET A 209 6.33 24.36 10.72
CA MET A 209 6.94 25.15 9.64
C MET A 209 7.13 24.35 8.34
N ASN A 210 7.38 23.04 8.43
CA ASN A 210 7.51 22.17 7.25
C ASN A 210 6.19 21.97 6.48
N SER A 211 5.09 22.61 6.89
CA SER A 211 3.86 22.69 6.11
C SER A 211 3.94 23.65 4.91
N THR A 212 5.02 24.44 4.80
CA THR A 212 5.14 25.53 3.81
C THR A 212 6.34 25.41 2.84
N GLY A 213 7.16 24.35 2.96
CA GLY A 213 8.38 24.13 2.17
C GLY A 213 8.34 22.91 1.24
N LEU A 214 9.51 22.45 0.75
CA LEU A 214 9.62 21.18 0.02
C LEU A 214 9.25 20.03 0.95
N ASP A 215 8.17 19.32 0.63
CA ASP A 215 7.61 18.26 1.46
C ASP A 215 8.67 17.26 1.92
N LEU A 216 8.59 16.90 3.20
CA LEU A 216 9.37 15.81 3.79
C LEU A 216 8.70 14.49 3.48
N GLU A 217 9.52 13.47 3.23
CA GLU A 217 9.02 12.10 3.17
C GLU A 217 8.53 11.66 4.55
N THR A 218 7.68 10.63 4.60
CA THR A 218 7.13 10.17 5.87
C THR A 218 8.22 9.56 6.75
N SER A 219 9.16 8.86 6.14
CA SER A 219 10.38 8.34 6.76
C SER A 219 11.23 9.45 7.39
N ASP A 220 11.38 10.60 6.74
CA ASP A 220 12.05 11.77 7.31
C ASP A 220 11.33 12.23 8.58
N LEU A 221 10.00 12.32 8.58
CA LEU A 221 9.21 12.71 9.75
C LEU A 221 9.35 11.70 10.90
N VAL A 222 9.38 10.41 10.57
CA VAL A 222 9.59 9.34 11.56
C VAL A 222 11.00 9.42 12.15
N ARG A 223 12.05 9.56 11.35
CA ARG A 223 13.44 9.77 11.84
C ARG A 223 13.49 10.95 12.80
N ASN A 224 12.91 12.06 12.37
CA ASN A 224 12.80 13.30 13.13
C ASN A 224 12.13 13.09 14.48
N TYR A 225 10.96 12.45 14.50
CA TYR A 225 10.23 12.12 15.73
C TYR A 225 11.05 11.27 16.70
N MET A 226 11.71 10.25 16.16
CA MET A 226 12.47 9.28 16.95
C MET A 226 13.72 9.92 17.58
N LEU A 227 14.45 10.73 16.81
CA LEU A 227 15.76 11.26 17.22
C LEU A 227 15.67 12.61 17.95
N MET A 228 14.83 13.56 17.55
CA MET A 228 14.84 14.93 18.11
C MET A 228 14.64 15.00 19.63
N GLY A 229 13.94 14.03 20.22
CA GLY A 229 13.73 13.95 21.68
C GLY A 229 14.87 13.31 22.46
N CYS A 230 15.98 12.93 21.82
CA CYS A 230 17.16 12.34 22.45
C CYS A 230 18.26 13.41 22.66
N PRO A 231 19.15 13.27 23.65
CA PRO A 231 20.38 14.08 23.72
C PRO A 231 21.25 13.91 22.47
N MET A 232 22.01 14.94 22.06
CA MET A 232 22.79 14.93 20.82
C MET A 232 23.73 13.74 20.64
N VAL A 233 24.43 13.36 21.70
CA VAL A 233 25.35 12.21 21.65
C VAL A 233 24.59 10.94 21.31
N GLU A 234 23.45 10.72 21.98
CA GLU A 234 22.56 9.59 21.70
C GLU A 234 21.95 9.67 20.30
N GLN A 235 21.61 10.86 19.79
CA GLN A 235 21.10 11.01 18.42
C GLN A 235 22.11 10.49 17.38
N ASN A 236 23.38 10.88 17.53
CA ASN A 236 24.44 10.45 16.63
C ASN A 236 24.66 8.94 16.72
N THR A 237 24.66 8.38 17.94
CA THR A 237 24.78 6.93 18.16
C THR A 237 23.60 6.18 17.52
N LEU A 238 22.36 6.57 17.83
CA LEU A 238 21.16 5.92 17.28
C LEU A 238 21.08 6.02 15.75
N TYR A 239 21.50 7.15 15.18
CA TYR A 239 21.58 7.30 13.73
C TYR A 239 22.66 6.39 13.13
N ALA A 240 23.88 6.39 13.67
CA ALA A 240 24.98 5.60 13.14
C ALA A 240 24.78 4.09 13.29
N ASP A 241 24.20 3.65 14.41
CA ASP A 241 24.07 2.24 14.76
C ASP A 241 22.82 1.59 14.15
N TYR A 242 21.76 2.38 13.88
CA TYR A 242 20.49 1.84 13.40
C TYR A 242 19.98 2.48 12.11
N TRP A 243 19.81 3.81 12.08
CA TRP A 243 19.16 4.47 10.95
C TRP A 243 19.99 4.42 9.67
N LEU A 244 21.28 4.77 9.73
CA LEU A 244 22.17 4.72 8.58
C LEU A 244 22.35 3.29 8.03
N PRO A 245 22.50 2.24 8.87
CA PRO A 245 22.43 0.86 8.41
C PRO A 245 21.12 0.49 7.70
N MET A 246 19.96 1.00 8.14
CA MET A 246 18.70 0.82 7.42
C MET A 246 18.73 1.46 6.04
N GLU A 247 19.15 2.73 5.94
CA GLU A 247 19.28 3.45 4.66
C GLU A 247 20.20 2.68 3.69
N ARG A 248 21.33 2.18 4.19
CA ARG A 248 22.27 1.38 3.39
C ARG A 248 21.70 0.03 2.95
N THR A 249 20.94 -0.62 3.82
CA THR A 249 20.33 -1.93 3.54
C THR A 249 19.25 -1.82 2.47
N LEU A 250 18.43 -0.77 2.55
CA LEU A 250 17.36 -0.51 1.58
C LEU A 250 17.91 0.04 0.25
N GLY A 251 19.03 0.76 0.27
CA GLY A 251 19.68 1.28 -0.93
C GLY A 251 18.73 2.17 -1.74
N ASN A 252 18.37 1.72 -2.95
CA ASN A 252 17.46 2.45 -3.84
C ASN A 252 15.97 2.16 -3.59
N LEU A 253 15.63 1.26 -2.65
CA LEU A 253 14.24 0.99 -2.30
C LEU A 253 13.62 2.18 -1.57
N SER A 254 12.30 2.32 -1.71
CA SER A 254 11.56 3.37 -1.00
C SER A 254 11.50 3.09 0.50
N PHE A 255 12.10 3.98 1.30
CA PHE A 255 12.02 3.90 2.76
C PHE A 255 10.57 4.04 3.24
N ASP A 256 9.77 4.91 2.60
CA ASP A 256 8.34 5.08 2.92
C ASP A 256 7.52 3.81 2.67
N ALA A 257 7.84 3.04 1.62
CA ALA A 257 7.18 1.75 1.36
C ALA A 257 7.55 0.71 2.43
N PHE A 258 8.84 0.57 2.74
CA PHE A 258 9.30 -0.29 3.84
C PHE A 258 8.62 0.08 5.17
N LEU A 259 8.60 1.38 5.51
CA LEU A 259 8.01 1.88 6.74
C LEU A 259 6.52 1.55 6.81
N HIS A 260 5.80 1.69 5.69
CA HIS A 260 4.39 1.31 5.59
C HIS A 260 4.18 -0.18 5.89
N ASP A 261 4.92 -1.06 5.21
CA ASP A 261 4.80 -2.50 5.41
C ASP A 261 5.20 -2.94 6.82
N TRP A 262 6.29 -2.38 7.36
CA TRP A 262 6.69 -2.60 8.75
C TRP A 262 5.58 -2.20 9.72
N MET A 263 4.96 -1.03 9.55
CA MET A 263 3.83 -0.62 10.39
C MET A 263 2.63 -1.56 10.27
N VAL A 264 2.34 -2.12 9.08
CA VAL A 264 1.28 -3.11 8.90
C VAL A 264 1.59 -4.37 9.72
N VAL A 265 2.83 -4.87 9.69
CA VAL A 265 3.24 -6.03 10.49
C VAL A 265 3.15 -5.74 11.99
N THR A 266 3.66 -4.60 12.43
CA THR A 266 3.72 -4.24 13.84
C THR A 266 2.33 -3.95 14.43
N LEU A 267 1.48 -3.22 13.70
CA LEU A 267 0.16 -2.79 14.17
C LEU A 267 -0.95 -3.80 13.87
N LYS A 268 -0.72 -4.72 12.93
CA LYS A 268 -1.65 -5.80 12.55
C LYS A 268 -3.02 -5.28 12.11
N LYS A 269 -3.00 -4.13 11.44
CA LYS A 269 -4.19 -3.44 10.91
C LYS A 269 -3.83 -2.66 9.64
N PRO A 270 -4.82 -2.26 8.82
CA PRO A 270 -4.57 -1.38 7.68
C PRO A 270 -3.94 -0.06 8.13
N VAL A 271 -2.87 0.35 7.44
CA VAL A 271 -2.14 1.60 7.72
C VAL A 271 -2.36 2.56 6.54
N PRO A 272 -2.75 3.82 6.78
CA PRO A 272 -2.84 4.83 5.73
C PRO A 272 -1.45 5.22 5.20
N LYS A 273 -1.38 5.94 4.07
CA LYS A 273 -0.11 6.44 3.50
C LYS A 273 0.11 7.93 3.82
N GLY A 274 1.33 8.43 3.60
CA GLY A 274 1.69 9.85 3.74
C GLY A 274 1.53 10.39 5.17
N ARG A 275 1.04 11.63 5.32
CA ARG A 275 0.92 12.29 6.64
C ARG A 275 0.04 11.54 7.64
N ALA A 276 -0.99 10.82 7.17
CA ALA A 276 -1.81 9.99 8.04
C ALA A 276 -1.03 8.79 8.62
N MET A 277 -0.08 8.23 7.86
CA MET A 277 0.85 7.19 8.34
C MET A 277 1.70 7.72 9.50
N TYR A 278 2.23 8.95 9.34
CA TYR A 278 3.01 9.60 10.39
C TYR A 278 2.20 9.78 11.69
N THR A 279 0.95 10.27 11.58
CA THR A 279 0.07 10.43 12.74
C THR A 279 -0.16 9.10 13.45
N GLU A 280 -0.35 8.02 12.69
CA GLU A 280 -0.52 6.68 13.23
C GLU A 280 0.75 6.17 13.93
N PHE A 281 1.92 6.40 13.33
CA PHE A 281 3.21 6.08 13.94
C PHE A 281 3.40 6.81 15.27
N LYS A 282 3.12 8.13 15.33
CA LYS A 282 3.22 8.91 16.58
C LYS A 282 2.35 8.33 17.68
N ARG A 283 1.11 7.96 17.35
CA ARG A 283 0.17 7.38 18.31
C ARG A 283 0.69 6.05 18.86
N PHE A 284 1.20 5.19 17.98
CA PHE A 284 1.80 3.91 18.35
C PHE A 284 3.08 4.09 19.20
N ALA A 285 4.00 4.94 18.76
CA ALA A 285 5.23 5.22 19.49
C ALA A 285 4.95 5.87 20.86
N ALA A 286 3.85 6.60 21.02
CA ALA A 286 3.46 7.18 22.30
C ALA A 286 2.74 6.20 23.25
N SER A 287 2.20 5.07 22.77
CA SER A 287 1.39 4.17 23.59
C SER A 287 2.19 3.24 24.52
N SER A 288 3.51 3.16 24.35
CA SER A 288 4.37 2.33 25.21
C SER A 288 4.73 3.05 26.50
N SER A 289 4.61 2.33 27.62
CA SER A 289 4.98 2.79 28.97
C SER A 289 6.48 2.84 29.22
N LEU A 290 7.30 2.34 28.28
CA LEU A 290 8.75 2.37 28.41
C LEU A 290 9.29 3.82 28.37
N PRO A 291 10.42 4.09 29.03
CA PRO A 291 11.14 5.35 28.88
C PRO A 291 11.42 5.66 27.41
N ARG A 292 11.34 6.95 27.03
CA ARG A 292 11.47 7.37 25.62
C ARG A 292 12.72 6.81 24.94
N MET A 293 13.86 6.80 25.62
CA MET A 293 15.13 6.31 25.04
C MET A 293 15.10 4.82 24.75
N GLU A 294 14.70 4.02 25.72
CA GLU A 294 14.61 2.56 25.56
C GLU A 294 13.60 2.20 24.48
N ARG A 295 12.46 2.87 24.47
CA ARG A 295 11.44 2.73 23.42
C ARG A 295 11.98 3.08 22.03
N THR A 296 12.66 4.21 21.87
CA THR A 296 13.23 4.61 20.58
C THR A 296 14.26 3.58 20.10
N ARG A 297 15.15 3.12 20.99
CA ARG A 297 16.16 2.11 20.66
C ARG A 297 15.52 0.80 20.21
N ASN A 298 14.54 0.28 20.97
CA ASN A 298 13.86 -0.97 20.64
C ASN A 298 13.10 -0.88 19.30
N LEU A 299 12.48 0.28 19.01
CA LEU A 299 11.83 0.51 17.72
C LEU A 299 12.86 0.54 16.58
N LEU A 300 13.98 1.25 16.73
CA LEU A 300 15.02 1.32 15.70
C LEU A 300 15.70 -0.03 15.45
N GLU A 301 15.95 -0.80 16.51
CA GLU A 301 16.50 -2.15 16.40
C GLU A 301 15.56 -3.08 15.63
N ASN A 302 14.27 -3.07 15.99
CA ASN A 302 13.25 -3.84 15.29
C ASN A 302 13.08 -3.38 13.82
N MET A 303 13.07 -2.08 13.56
CA MET A 303 13.00 -1.57 12.19
C MET A 303 14.22 -2.02 11.37
N LEU A 304 15.43 -2.00 11.94
CA LEU A 304 16.64 -2.45 11.25
C LEU A 304 16.59 -3.93 10.90
N GLU A 305 16.11 -4.76 11.81
CA GLU A 305 15.89 -6.18 11.55
C GLU A 305 14.94 -6.39 10.36
N TYR A 306 13.79 -5.73 10.37
CA TYR A 306 12.79 -5.84 9.31
C TYR A 306 13.23 -5.22 7.98
N ALA A 307 14.07 -4.17 8.00
CA ALA A 307 14.65 -3.59 6.79
C ALA A 307 15.53 -4.62 6.05
N ARG A 308 16.24 -5.49 6.79
CA ARG A 308 17.01 -6.60 6.19
C ARG A 308 16.09 -7.64 5.56
N TYR A 309 14.97 -7.97 6.20
CA TYR A 309 13.98 -8.87 5.61
C TYR A 309 13.37 -8.28 4.35
N TYR A 310 12.99 -7.00 4.39
CA TYR A 310 12.43 -6.30 3.23
C TYR A 310 13.42 -6.26 2.05
N ALA A 311 14.69 -5.96 2.31
CA ALA A 311 15.73 -5.97 1.29
C ALA A 311 15.92 -7.36 0.64
N ALA A 312 15.85 -8.44 1.45
CA ALA A 312 15.88 -9.81 0.95
C ALA A 312 14.67 -10.11 0.04
N ILE A 313 13.47 -9.73 0.49
CA ILE A 313 12.21 -9.92 -0.24
C ILE A 313 12.23 -9.18 -1.58
N LYS A 314 12.83 -7.99 -1.61
CA LYS A 314 12.99 -7.16 -2.82
C LYS A 314 14.19 -7.52 -3.70
N GLY A 315 14.88 -8.63 -3.41
CA GLY A 315 15.94 -9.15 -4.28
C GLY A 315 17.20 -8.29 -4.30
N ILE A 316 17.50 -7.53 -3.25
CA ILE A 316 18.81 -6.87 -3.15
C ILE A 316 19.87 -7.95 -3.00
N ALA A 317 20.75 -8.08 -4.00
CA ALA A 317 21.74 -9.17 -4.07
C ALA A 317 22.65 -9.29 -2.84
N ALA A 318 22.97 -8.17 -2.18
CA ALA A 318 23.76 -8.15 -0.94
C ALA A 318 22.98 -8.60 0.31
N ALA A 319 21.66 -8.79 0.21
CA ALA A 319 20.75 -9.01 1.33
C ALA A 319 19.92 -10.31 1.17
N GLY A 320 20.37 -11.30 0.38
CA GLY A 320 19.67 -12.58 0.23
C GLY A 320 19.33 -13.26 1.57
N SER A 321 18.33 -14.15 1.56
CA SER A 321 17.81 -14.81 2.78
C SER A 321 18.82 -15.73 3.48
N GLY A 322 19.86 -16.12 2.74
CA GLY A 322 20.85 -17.12 3.11
C GLY A 322 20.45 -18.55 2.70
N ASP A 323 19.32 -18.72 2.01
CA ASP A 323 18.84 -20.00 1.49
C ASP A 323 18.34 -19.87 0.06
N MET A 324 19.02 -20.54 -0.87
CA MET A 324 18.74 -20.44 -2.31
C MET A 324 17.32 -20.89 -2.69
N ASN A 325 16.68 -21.80 -1.94
CA ASN A 325 15.30 -22.20 -2.24
C ASN A 325 14.29 -21.15 -1.75
N VAL A 326 14.60 -20.45 -0.66
CA VAL A 326 13.78 -19.33 -0.17
C VAL A 326 13.91 -18.17 -1.14
N ASP A 327 15.14 -17.82 -1.54
CA ASP A 327 15.40 -16.73 -2.49
C ASP A 327 14.68 -16.97 -3.83
N ARG A 328 14.73 -18.20 -4.37
CA ARG A 328 13.99 -18.55 -5.60
C ARG A 328 12.48 -18.40 -5.46
N ARG A 329 11.91 -18.77 -4.30
CA ARG A 329 10.46 -18.59 -4.05
C ARG A 329 10.10 -17.12 -3.91
N LEU A 330 10.96 -16.32 -3.29
CA LEU A 330 10.78 -14.87 -3.22
C LEU A 330 10.79 -14.24 -4.61
N GLU A 331 11.75 -14.59 -5.46
CA GLU A 331 11.79 -14.14 -6.87
C GLU A 331 10.48 -14.46 -7.59
N SER A 332 9.99 -15.71 -7.46
CA SER A 332 8.70 -16.12 -8.04
C SER A 332 7.52 -15.28 -7.54
N ILE A 333 7.47 -14.95 -6.24
CA ILE A 333 6.42 -14.10 -5.67
C ILE A 333 6.55 -12.65 -6.14
N GLN A 334 7.78 -12.12 -6.29
CA GLN A 334 7.99 -10.76 -6.78
C GLN A 334 7.57 -10.60 -8.25
N ASP A 335 7.72 -11.64 -9.08
CA ASP A 335 7.21 -11.65 -10.47
C ASP A 335 5.68 -11.46 -10.56
N LEU A 336 4.94 -11.74 -9.46
CA LEU A 336 3.50 -11.52 -9.38
C LEU A 336 3.12 -10.07 -9.05
N ASP A 337 4.09 -9.20 -8.75
CA ASP A 337 3.94 -7.76 -8.46
C ASP A 337 2.88 -7.44 -7.38
N SER A 338 2.78 -8.28 -6.35
CA SER A 338 1.80 -8.11 -5.26
C SER A 338 2.41 -7.44 -4.03
N THR A 339 2.72 -6.14 -4.14
CA THR A 339 3.42 -5.41 -3.04
C THR A 339 2.65 -5.40 -1.72
N VAL A 340 1.32 -5.49 -1.75
CA VAL A 340 0.49 -5.54 -0.53
C VAL A 340 0.84 -6.72 0.38
N THR A 341 1.37 -7.80 -0.20
CA THR A 341 1.74 -9.01 0.54
C THR A 341 3.16 -8.96 1.12
N ASP A 342 3.96 -7.93 0.80
CA ASP A 342 5.33 -7.80 1.31
C ASP A 342 5.35 -7.80 2.84
N SER A 343 4.41 -7.11 3.49
CA SER A 343 4.23 -7.16 4.95
C SER A 343 3.96 -8.57 5.49
N LEU A 344 3.16 -9.39 4.81
CA LEU A 344 2.94 -10.79 5.22
C LEU A 344 4.22 -11.62 5.09
N VAL A 345 4.97 -11.42 4.00
CA VAL A 345 6.25 -12.11 3.79
C VAL A 345 7.29 -11.66 4.82
N MET A 346 7.33 -10.38 5.18
CA MET A 346 8.16 -9.86 6.27
C MET A 346 7.83 -10.54 7.60
N TYR A 347 6.54 -10.73 7.91
CA TYR A 347 6.12 -11.48 9.09
C TYR A 347 6.59 -12.95 9.04
N MET A 348 6.44 -13.63 7.90
CA MET A 348 6.92 -15.01 7.73
C MET A 348 8.44 -15.13 7.94
N PHE A 349 9.20 -14.16 7.44
CA PHE A 349 10.64 -14.07 7.66
C PHE A 349 11.00 -13.89 9.14
N ALA A 350 10.32 -12.96 9.83
CA ALA A 350 10.51 -12.76 11.26
C ALA A 350 10.17 -14.04 12.04
N ALA A 351 9.07 -14.72 11.71
CA ALA A 351 8.71 -16.01 12.33
C ALA A 351 9.81 -17.07 12.13
N TRP A 352 10.44 -17.11 10.96
CA TRP A 352 11.54 -18.04 10.67
C TRP A 352 12.82 -17.68 11.45
N LYS A 353 13.22 -16.41 11.42
CA LYS A 353 14.44 -15.94 12.11
C LYS A 353 14.34 -15.99 13.62
N HIS A 354 13.14 -15.83 14.18
CA HIS A 354 12.86 -16.05 15.60
C HIS A 354 12.49 -17.51 15.94
N HIS A 355 12.73 -18.46 15.03
CA HIS A 355 12.55 -19.90 15.25
C HIS A 355 11.12 -20.32 15.64
N ARG A 356 10.09 -19.51 15.32
CA ARG A 356 8.68 -19.93 15.43
C ARG A 356 8.26 -20.89 14.33
N ILE A 357 8.96 -20.85 13.20
CA ILE A 357 8.82 -21.80 12.10
C ILE A 357 10.20 -22.24 11.61
N ASN A 358 10.31 -23.48 11.15
CA ASN A 358 11.53 -23.96 10.51
C ASN A 358 11.56 -23.59 9.02
N ARG A 359 12.67 -23.91 8.36
CA ARG A 359 12.88 -23.63 6.94
C ARG A 359 11.80 -24.23 6.03
N ASP A 360 11.43 -25.49 6.26
CA ASP A 360 10.48 -26.19 5.38
C ASP A 360 9.06 -25.65 5.56
N GLY A 361 8.70 -25.25 6.78
CA GLY A 361 7.47 -24.53 7.07
C GLY A 361 7.41 -23.17 6.37
N LEU A 362 8.51 -22.39 6.37
CA LEU A 362 8.58 -21.14 5.62
C LEU A 362 8.39 -21.39 4.11
N LEU A 363 9.10 -22.36 3.54
CA LEU A 363 8.96 -22.71 2.11
C LEU A 363 7.52 -23.13 1.77
N ARG A 364 6.85 -23.86 2.66
CA ARG A 364 5.42 -24.21 2.51
C ARG A 364 4.54 -22.97 2.52
N MET A 365 4.71 -22.06 3.49
CA MET A 365 3.94 -20.81 3.56
C MET A 365 4.12 -19.93 2.31
N LEU A 366 5.36 -19.82 1.81
CA LEU A 366 5.65 -19.06 0.60
C LEU A 366 5.02 -19.73 -0.63
N ALA A 367 5.06 -21.06 -0.75
CA ALA A 367 4.40 -21.78 -1.84
C ALA A 367 2.87 -21.64 -1.80
N ASP A 368 2.26 -21.69 -0.60
CA ASP A 368 0.83 -21.47 -0.41
C ASP A 368 0.43 -20.03 -0.80
N LEU A 369 1.26 -19.03 -0.45
CA LEU A 369 1.05 -17.64 -0.83
C LEU A 369 1.19 -17.42 -2.34
N GLU A 370 2.22 -17.99 -2.97
CA GLU A 370 2.45 -17.94 -4.41
C GLU A 370 1.26 -18.55 -5.16
N SER A 371 0.82 -19.75 -4.78
CA SER A 371 -0.36 -20.43 -5.34
C SER A 371 -1.63 -19.58 -5.18
N TYR A 372 -1.84 -19.02 -3.99
CA TYR A 372 -2.96 -18.14 -3.71
C TYR A 372 -2.99 -16.89 -4.60
N LEU A 373 -1.87 -16.19 -4.73
CA LEU A 373 -1.75 -14.99 -5.56
C LEU A 373 -1.92 -15.30 -7.04
N PHE A 374 -1.24 -16.35 -7.52
CA PHE A 374 -1.26 -16.71 -8.94
C PHE A 374 -2.64 -17.18 -9.39
N ARG A 375 -3.31 -18.04 -8.61
CA ARG A 375 -4.68 -18.48 -8.90
C ARG A 375 -5.64 -17.29 -8.97
N ARG A 376 -5.54 -16.36 -8.03
CA ARG A 376 -6.36 -15.14 -8.04
C ARG A 376 -6.11 -14.30 -9.28
N MET A 377 -4.86 -14.17 -9.70
CA MET A 377 -4.48 -13.41 -10.89
C MET A 377 -5.04 -14.05 -12.18
N VAL A 378 -4.99 -15.38 -12.31
CA VAL A 378 -5.55 -16.10 -13.47
C VAL A 378 -7.08 -16.05 -13.47
N CYS A 379 -7.72 -16.27 -12.32
CA CYS A 379 -9.18 -16.18 -12.18
C CYS A 379 -9.72 -14.74 -12.09
N SER A 380 -8.88 -13.72 -12.36
CA SER A 380 -9.26 -12.30 -12.35
C SER A 380 -9.96 -11.82 -11.06
N VAL A 381 -9.54 -12.35 -9.90
CA VAL A 381 -10.03 -11.91 -8.59
C VAL A 381 -9.36 -10.60 -8.20
N SER A 382 -10.15 -9.56 -7.96
CA SER A 382 -9.65 -8.22 -7.58
C SER A 382 -8.67 -8.27 -6.41
N SER A 383 -7.56 -7.53 -6.51
CA SER A 383 -6.54 -7.38 -5.46
C SER A 383 -6.96 -6.47 -4.30
N ASN A 384 -8.05 -5.69 -4.45
CA ASN A 384 -8.45 -4.65 -3.49
C ASN A 384 -8.73 -5.19 -2.08
N GLY A 385 -9.14 -6.46 -1.95
CA GLY A 385 -9.38 -7.11 -0.65
C GLY A 385 -8.11 -7.37 0.17
N LEU A 386 -6.93 -7.42 -0.47
CA LEU A 386 -5.67 -7.81 0.19
C LEU A 386 -5.24 -6.84 1.29
N ASN A 387 -5.46 -5.54 1.11
CA ASN A 387 -5.07 -4.51 2.08
C ASN A 387 -5.73 -4.70 3.47
N LYS A 388 -6.89 -5.36 3.51
CA LYS A 388 -7.59 -5.71 4.77
C LYS A 388 -7.27 -7.14 5.22
N LEU A 389 -7.13 -8.06 4.26
CA LEU A 389 -6.86 -9.46 4.57
C LEU A 389 -5.48 -9.65 5.20
N VAL A 390 -4.43 -9.08 4.60
CA VAL A 390 -3.04 -9.25 5.03
C VAL A 390 -2.83 -8.93 6.52
N PRO A 391 -3.20 -7.74 7.03
CA PRO A 391 -3.05 -7.47 8.46
C PRO A 391 -3.88 -8.40 9.35
N SER A 392 -5.06 -8.84 8.89
CA SER A 392 -5.87 -9.82 9.62
C SER A 392 -5.20 -11.19 9.69
N LEU A 393 -4.59 -11.65 8.59
CA LEU A 393 -3.81 -12.89 8.56
C LEU A 393 -2.63 -12.81 9.53
N ILE A 394 -1.86 -11.72 9.51
CA ILE A 394 -0.74 -11.50 10.45
C ILE A 394 -1.24 -11.55 11.90
N ALA A 395 -2.37 -10.91 12.22
CA ALA A 395 -2.95 -10.93 13.56
C ALA A 395 -3.34 -12.35 14.02
N LYS A 396 -3.92 -13.15 13.12
CA LYS A 396 -4.36 -14.53 13.41
C LYS A 396 -3.18 -15.50 13.51
N LEU A 397 -2.12 -15.30 12.71
CA LEU A 397 -0.90 -16.10 12.78
C LEU A 397 -0.10 -15.82 14.05
N GLU A 398 -0.05 -14.56 14.50
CA GLU A 398 0.62 -14.22 15.75
C GLU A 398 0.05 -14.98 16.94
N SER A 399 -1.28 -15.05 17.01
CA SER A 399 -2.03 -15.70 18.09
C SER A 399 -2.25 -17.21 17.87
N ALA A 400 -1.64 -17.79 16.84
CA ALA A 400 -1.73 -19.21 16.56
C ALA A 400 -0.99 -20.03 17.62
N GLU A 401 -1.68 -21.03 18.17
CA GLU A 401 -1.13 -22.01 19.11
C GLU A 401 -0.57 -23.25 18.39
N HIS A 402 -0.97 -23.46 17.13
CA HIS A 402 -0.59 -24.60 16.29
C HIS A 402 0.58 -24.24 15.36
N ASP A 403 1.00 -25.20 14.53
CA ASP A 403 1.97 -24.96 13.46
C ASP A 403 1.53 -23.78 12.57
N LEU A 404 2.46 -22.86 12.33
CA LEU A 404 2.18 -21.62 11.61
C LEU A 404 1.87 -21.87 10.13
N ALA A 405 2.54 -22.84 9.48
CA ALA A 405 2.26 -23.16 8.09
C ALA A 405 0.87 -23.80 7.94
N GLU A 406 0.53 -24.73 8.83
CA GLU A 406 -0.79 -25.34 8.85
C GLU A 406 -1.90 -24.33 9.15
N THR A 407 -1.68 -23.43 10.11
CA THR A 407 -2.63 -22.36 10.41
C THR A 407 -2.81 -21.42 9.21
N PHE A 408 -1.73 -21.06 8.53
CA PHE A 408 -1.82 -20.21 7.33
C PHE A 408 -2.60 -20.87 6.20
N ALA A 409 -2.30 -22.13 5.90
CA ALA A 409 -3.06 -22.91 4.93
C ALA A 409 -4.55 -22.95 5.29
N ALA A 410 -4.88 -23.20 6.57
CA ALA A 410 -6.26 -23.25 7.04
C ALA A 410 -6.97 -21.89 6.91
N LEU A 411 -6.28 -20.78 7.20
CA LEU A 411 -6.81 -19.43 7.02
C LEU A 411 -7.15 -19.11 5.56
N LEU A 412 -6.30 -19.52 4.62
CA LEU A 412 -6.57 -19.33 3.18
C LEU A 412 -7.76 -20.17 2.70
N LEU A 413 -7.89 -21.40 3.20
CA LEU A 413 -8.97 -22.31 2.81
C LEU A 413 -10.32 -21.96 3.44
N THR A 414 -10.32 -21.35 4.63
CA THR A 414 -11.55 -20.92 5.34
C THR A 414 -12.01 -19.51 4.97
N GLU A 415 -11.24 -18.77 4.18
CA GLU A 415 -11.61 -17.44 3.70
C GLU A 415 -12.67 -17.53 2.60
N THR A 416 -13.90 -17.13 2.91
CA THR A 416 -15.07 -17.28 2.01
C THR A 416 -15.43 -16.03 1.23
N ALA A 417 -14.94 -14.84 1.62
CA ALA A 417 -15.39 -13.61 0.98
C ALA A 417 -14.88 -13.53 -0.47
N LYS A 418 -15.77 -13.20 -1.41
CA LYS A 418 -15.50 -13.23 -2.87
C LYS A 418 -14.23 -12.47 -3.29
N VAL A 419 -13.91 -11.38 -2.60
CA VAL A 419 -12.76 -10.50 -2.89
C VAL A 419 -11.42 -10.97 -2.31
N THR A 420 -11.45 -12.01 -1.47
CA THR A 420 -10.29 -12.52 -0.71
C THR A 420 -10.16 -14.04 -0.74
N ARG A 421 -11.19 -14.77 -1.16
CA ARG A 421 -11.17 -16.23 -1.23
C ARG A 421 -10.15 -16.74 -2.24
N MET A 422 -9.64 -17.93 -1.97
CA MET A 422 -8.82 -18.68 -2.91
C MET A 422 -9.71 -19.33 -3.99
N PRO A 423 -9.41 -19.18 -5.30
CA PRO A 423 -10.12 -19.90 -6.35
C PRO A 423 -9.99 -21.42 -6.21
N THR A 424 -11.06 -22.14 -6.54
CA THR A 424 -11.06 -23.62 -6.57
C THR A 424 -10.24 -24.16 -7.73
N ASP A 425 -9.92 -25.46 -7.69
CA ASP A 425 -9.24 -26.14 -8.81
C ASP A 425 -10.06 -26.05 -10.10
N GLU A 426 -11.38 -26.22 -10.02
CA GLU A 426 -12.27 -26.10 -11.17
C GLU A 426 -12.24 -24.68 -11.77
N GLN A 427 -12.37 -23.64 -10.93
CA GLN A 427 -12.33 -22.24 -11.38
C GLN A 427 -10.98 -21.88 -12.01
N PHE A 428 -9.89 -22.37 -11.43
CA PHE A 428 -8.54 -22.13 -11.94
C PHE A 428 -8.32 -22.86 -13.26
N ARG A 429 -8.74 -24.13 -13.35
CA ARG A 429 -8.66 -24.93 -14.58
C ARG A 429 -9.48 -24.31 -15.71
N GLN A 430 -10.72 -23.89 -15.44
CA GLN A 430 -11.57 -23.21 -16.42
C GLN A 430 -10.94 -21.91 -16.91
N ALA A 431 -10.39 -21.09 -16.00
CA ALA A 431 -9.73 -19.85 -16.37
C ALA A 431 -8.47 -20.07 -17.23
N LEU A 432 -7.70 -21.14 -16.97
CA LEU A 432 -6.54 -21.53 -17.78
C LEU A 432 -6.89 -22.00 -19.19
N LEU A 433 -8.10 -22.57 -19.36
CA LEU A 433 -8.64 -23.01 -20.64
C LEU A 433 -9.43 -21.91 -21.38
N GLY A 434 -9.43 -20.69 -20.85
CA GLY A 434 -10.02 -19.53 -21.50
C GLY A 434 -9.29 -19.10 -22.78
N GLU A 435 -9.85 -18.08 -23.44
CA GLU A 435 -9.46 -17.69 -24.80
C GLU A 435 -8.24 -16.74 -24.86
N ASP A 436 -7.94 -15.99 -23.78
CA ASP A 436 -6.81 -15.07 -23.71
C ASP A 436 -5.96 -15.24 -22.44
N LEU A 437 -4.93 -16.08 -22.54
CA LEU A 437 -3.90 -16.28 -21.52
C LEU A 437 -2.62 -15.51 -21.83
N TYR A 438 -2.50 -14.94 -23.03
CA TYR A 438 -1.32 -14.17 -23.43
C TYR A 438 -1.22 -12.87 -22.64
N ARG A 439 -2.35 -12.21 -22.34
CA ARG A 439 -2.35 -10.91 -21.64
C ARG A 439 -2.69 -11.05 -20.16
N PRO A 440 -2.06 -10.27 -19.26
CA PRO A 440 -0.82 -9.53 -19.49
C PRO A 440 0.37 -10.50 -19.69
N ALA A 441 1.30 -10.15 -20.58
CA ALA A 441 2.43 -11.02 -20.95
C ALA A 441 3.29 -11.50 -19.75
N PRO A 442 3.58 -10.67 -18.73
CA PRO A 442 4.31 -11.14 -17.54
C PRO A 442 3.62 -12.32 -16.83
N ARG A 443 2.29 -12.31 -16.72
CA ARG A 443 1.50 -13.41 -16.14
C ARG A 443 1.66 -14.70 -16.95
N CYS A 444 1.58 -14.59 -18.28
CA CYS A 444 1.77 -15.71 -19.18
C CYS A 444 3.20 -16.28 -19.10
N LYS A 445 4.21 -15.40 -19.03
CA LYS A 445 5.61 -15.81 -18.87
C LYS A 445 5.82 -16.54 -17.54
N HIS A 446 5.26 -16.03 -16.44
CA HIS A 446 5.30 -16.70 -15.14
C HIS A 446 4.61 -18.08 -15.18
N LEU A 447 3.44 -18.19 -15.82
CA LEU A 447 2.74 -19.45 -16.04
C LEU A 447 3.64 -20.48 -16.73
N LEU A 448 4.19 -20.14 -17.91
CA LEU A 448 4.97 -21.08 -18.70
C LEU A 448 6.30 -21.43 -18.03
N ALA A 449 6.96 -20.45 -17.39
CA ALA A 449 8.20 -20.68 -16.63
C ALA A 449 7.97 -21.60 -15.43
N GLY A 450 6.87 -21.40 -14.69
CA GLY A 450 6.49 -22.26 -13.56
C GLY A 450 6.19 -23.70 -13.98
N LEU A 451 5.45 -23.87 -15.09
CA LEU A 451 5.17 -25.19 -15.66
C LEU A 451 6.45 -25.92 -16.08
N GLU A 452 7.38 -25.22 -16.73
CA GLU A 452 8.65 -25.82 -17.14
C GLU A 452 9.54 -26.15 -15.94
N ASN A 453 9.71 -25.24 -14.99
CA ASN A 453 10.54 -25.46 -13.80
C ASN A 453 9.99 -26.54 -12.87
N HIS A 454 8.68 -26.81 -12.89
CA HIS A 454 8.11 -27.95 -12.17
C HIS A 454 8.67 -29.29 -12.66
N ASN A 455 9.00 -29.41 -13.95
CA ASN A 455 9.62 -30.60 -14.51
C ASN A 455 11.13 -30.71 -14.19
N HIS A 456 11.75 -29.62 -13.71
CA HIS A 456 13.19 -29.55 -13.41
C HIS A 456 13.46 -29.13 -11.94
N PRO A 457 12.94 -29.85 -10.93
CA PRO A 457 13.00 -29.42 -9.53
C PRO A 457 14.42 -29.35 -8.95
N LYS A 458 15.40 -30.03 -9.56
CA LYS A 458 16.81 -30.04 -9.14
C LYS A 458 17.70 -29.11 -9.96
N ASP A 459 17.22 -28.61 -11.09
CA ASP A 459 17.94 -27.73 -12.01
C ASP A 459 16.99 -26.69 -12.62
N PRO A 460 16.42 -25.80 -11.78
CA PRO A 460 15.49 -24.79 -12.24
C PRO A 460 16.20 -23.81 -13.15
N ARG A 461 15.57 -23.52 -14.28
CA ARG A 461 16.10 -22.65 -15.33
C ARG A 461 15.63 -21.22 -15.14
N SER A 462 16.47 -20.28 -15.56
CA SER A 462 16.09 -18.88 -15.74
C SER A 462 15.55 -18.67 -17.15
N PHE A 463 14.47 -17.90 -17.27
CA PHE A 463 13.81 -17.57 -18.52
C PHE A 463 13.90 -16.06 -18.84
N SER A 464 14.89 -15.35 -18.29
CA SER A 464 15.06 -13.90 -18.54
C SER A 464 15.14 -13.59 -20.04
N GLU A 465 15.97 -14.35 -20.77
CA GLU A 465 16.21 -14.22 -22.21
C GLU A 465 15.09 -14.82 -23.08
N TYR A 466 14.10 -15.50 -22.48
CA TYR A 466 13.02 -16.13 -23.21
C TYR A 466 11.83 -15.17 -23.37
N THR A 467 11.17 -15.24 -24.51
CA THR A 467 9.91 -14.55 -24.79
C THR A 467 8.80 -15.56 -25.04
N ILE A 468 7.55 -15.10 -24.97
CA ILE A 468 6.38 -15.92 -25.27
C ILE A 468 6.25 -16.09 -26.77
N GLU A 469 6.21 -17.34 -27.22
CA GLU A 469 6.01 -17.76 -28.60
C GLU A 469 4.59 -18.23 -28.84
N HIS A 470 4.03 -17.77 -29.95
CA HIS A 470 2.79 -18.29 -30.53
C HIS A 470 3.15 -19.39 -31.53
N ILE A 471 2.89 -20.65 -31.17
CA ILE A 471 3.23 -21.82 -32.00
C ILE A 471 2.56 -21.67 -33.38
N MET A 472 1.24 -21.48 -33.38
CA MET A 472 0.51 -20.89 -34.49
C MET A 472 0.58 -19.35 -34.37
N PRO A 473 1.30 -18.64 -35.27
CA PRO A 473 1.58 -17.20 -35.14
C PRO A 473 0.33 -16.34 -35.18
N GLN A 474 0.41 -15.11 -34.66
CA GLN A 474 -0.70 -14.15 -34.70
C GLN A 474 -1.15 -13.80 -36.13
N ASN A 475 -0.22 -13.75 -37.09
CA ASN A 475 -0.53 -13.52 -38.50
C ASN A 475 -0.81 -14.81 -39.28
N ALA A 476 -1.08 -15.95 -38.61
CA ALA A 476 -1.31 -17.25 -39.24
C ALA A 476 -2.31 -17.21 -40.40
N MET A 477 -3.35 -16.38 -40.31
CA MET A 477 -4.40 -16.28 -41.34
C MET A 477 -3.90 -15.68 -42.67
N ALA A 478 -2.74 -15.03 -42.69
CA ALA A 478 -2.09 -14.60 -43.93
C ALA A 478 -1.44 -15.75 -44.71
N HIS A 479 -1.21 -16.91 -44.08
CA HIS A 479 -0.53 -18.07 -44.67
C HIS A 479 -1.54 -19.15 -45.05
N ALA A 480 -1.40 -19.73 -46.25
CA ALA A 480 -2.32 -20.78 -46.70
C ALA A 480 -2.12 -22.08 -45.89
N GLU A 481 -0.88 -22.36 -45.51
CA GLU A 481 -0.47 -23.53 -44.75
C GLU A 481 -1.14 -23.58 -43.38
N TRP A 482 -1.15 -22.46 -42.66
CA TRP A 482 -1.82 -22.36 -41.37
C TRP A 482 -3.34 -22.41 -41.50
N ARG A 483 -3.93 -21.72 -42.49
CA ARG A 483 -5.38 -21.80 -42.75
C ARG A 483 -5.85 -23.22 -43.05
N ASN A 484 -5.05 -23.99 -43.79
CA ASN A 484 -5.38 -25.38 -44.14
C ASN A 484 -5.21 -26.36 -42.96
N MET A 485 -4.54 -25.96 -41.87
CA MET A 485 -4.45 -26.77 -40.65
C MET A 485 -5.69 -26.65 -39.76
N LEU A 486 -6.51 -25.61 -39.98
CA LEU A 486 -7.75 -25.40 -39.24
C LEU A 486 -8.93 -25.97 -40.02
N ALA A 487 -9.82 -26.68 -39.32
CA ALA A 487 -11.10 -27.09 -39.90
C ALA A 487 -12.02 -25.88 -40.13
N ASP A 488 -11.91 -24.87 -39.26
CA ASP A 488 -12.65 -23.61 -39.35
C ASP A 488 -11.73 -22.42 -39.01
N PRO A 489 -11.16 -21.73 -40.02
CA PRO A 489 -10.28 -20.58 -39.81
C PRO A 489 -10.91 -19.43 -39.01
N ASP A 490 -12.24 -19.29 -38.99
CA ASP A 490 -12.93 -18.24 -38.26
C ASP A 490 -12.81 -18.43 -36.73
N ARG A 491 -12.42 -19.62 -36.26
CA ARG A 491 -12.16 -19.91 -34.85
C ARG A 491 -10.76 -19.51 -34.38
N PHE A 492 -9.86 -19.13 -35.28
CA PHE A 492 -8.48 -18.75 -34.93
C PHE A 492 -8.37 -17.70 -33.81
N PRO A 493 -9.22 -16.64 -33.74
CA PRO A 493 -9.18 -15.67 -32.64
C PRO A 493 -9.36 -16.27 -31.24
N LEU A 494 -10.05 -17.42 -31.11
CA LEU A 494 -10.28 -18.12 -29.84
C LEU A 494 -9.07 -19.01 -29.45
N LEU A 495 -8.21 -19.33 -30.41
CA LEU A 495 -7.10 -20.28 -30.26
C LEU A 495 -5.76 -19.58 -30.08
N VAL A 496 -5.57 -18.44 -30.74
CA VAL A 496 -4.27 -17.76 -30.85
C VAL A 496 -3.64 -17.49 -29.48
N ASN A 497 -4.43 -17.02 -28.50
CA ASN A 497 -3.95 -16.69 -27.16
C ASN A 497 -4.28 -17.76 -26.10
N SER A 498 -4.75 -18.93 -26.53
CA SER A 498 -5.05 -20.04 -25.63
C SER A 498 -3.77 -20.68 -25.08
N LEU A 499 -3.84 -21.25 -23.87
CA LEU A 499 -2.70 -21.90 -23.21
C LEU A 499 -2.01 -22.95 -24.11
N GLY A 500 -2.81 -23.70 -24.87
CA GLY A 500 -2.33 -24.72 -25.78
C GLY A 500 -1.46 -24.19 -26.92
N ASN A 501 -1.61 -22.93 -27.33
CA ASN A 501 -0.86 -22.34 -28.42
C ASN A 501 0.39 -21.54 -28.00
N LEU A 502 0.64 -21.43 -26.68
CA LEU A 502 1.70 -20.58 -26.13
C LEU A 502 2.86 -21.41 -25.58
N THR A 503 4.10 -20.96 -25.80
CA THR A 503 5.30 -21.53 -25.18
C THR A 503 6.38 -20.47 -24.94
N LEU A 504 7.51 -20.84 -24.34
CA LEU A 504 8.68 -19.98 -24.17
C LEU A 504 9.77 -20.40 -25.16
N THR A 505 10.43 -19.42 -25.77
CA THR A 505 11.61 -19.62 -26.62
C THR A 505 12.57 -18.43 -26.51
N ALA A 506 13.85 -18.68 -26.73
CA ALA A 506 14.87 -17.62 -26.90
C ALA A 506 14.99 -17.14 -28.36
N TYR A 507 14.30 -17.80 -29.31
CA TYR A 507 14.43 -17.60 -30.75
C TYR A 507 13.13 -17.09 -31.41
N ASN A 508 12.35 -16.28 -30.68
CA ASN A 508 11.03 -15.85 -31.12
C ASN A 508 11.11 -14.99 -32.39
N SER A 509 12.12 -14.12 -32.49
CA SER A 509 12.33 -13.27 -33.66
C SER A 509 12.65 -14.08 -34.92
N GLU A 510 13.28 -15.23 -34.74
CA GLU A 510 13.69 -16.15 -35.77
C GLU A 510 12.59 -17.11 -36.22
N LEU A 511 11.68 -17.49 -35.30
CA LEU A 511 10.51 -18.31 -35.59
C LEU A 511 9.39 -17.49 -36.24
N SER A 512 9.09 -16.31 -35.68
CA SER A 512 8.17 -15.30 -36.23
C SER A 512 6.87 -15.92 -36.82
N ASP A 513 6.46 -15.47 -38.00
CA ASP A 513 5.29 -15.95 -38.73
C ASP A 513 5.58 -17.19 -39.60
N GLY A 514 6.66 -17.93 -39.32
CA GLY A 514 7.00 -19.15 -40.05
C GLY A 514 5.88 -20.20 -40.04
N THR A 515 5.80 -21.00 -41.09
CA THR A 515 4.90 -22.17 -41.12
C THR A 515 5.31 -23.19 -40.06
N PHE A 516 4.40 -24.09 -39.67
CA PHE A 516 4.72 -25.11 -38.66
C PHE A 516 5.98 -25.92 -39.03
N GLU A 517 6.08 -26.37 -40.27
CA GLU A 517 7.25 -27.09 -40.80
C GLU A 517 8.53 -26.26 -40.77
N GLN A 518 8.47 -24.95 -41.06
CA GLN A 518 9.63 -24.06 -40.97
C GLN A 518 10.07 -23.86 -39.52
N LYS A 519 9.13 -23.75 -38.59
CA LYS A 519 9.41 -23.65 -37.15
C LYS A 519 9.97 -24.96 -36.59
N LYS A 520 9.55 -26.12 -37.10
CA LYS A 520 10.09 -27.43 -36.72
C LYS A 520 11.50 -27.65 -37.24
N SER A 521 11.68 -27.56 -38.55
CA SER A 521 12.91 -27.94 -39.28
C SER A 521 14.09 -26.97 -39.14
N ARG A 522 13.91 -25.88 -38.39
CA ARG A 522 14.97 -24.90 -38.18
C ARG A 522 16.16 -25.53 -37.44
N MET A 523 17.36 -25.38 -37.99
CA MET A 523 18.59 -25.99 -37.48
C MET A 523 18.94 -25.60 -36.04
N ILE A 524 18.61 -24.36 -35.63
CA ILE A 524 18.83 -23.83 -34.28
C ILE A 524 17.53 -23.19 -33.81
N GLY A 525 17.07 -23.56 -32.62
CA GLY A 525 15.81 -23.06 -32.05
C GLY A 525 14.53 -23.61 -32.68
N GLY A 526 14.64 -24.62 -33.56
CA GLY A 526 13.48 -25.31 -34.14
C GLY A 526 12.93 -26.40 -33.22
N TYR A 527 11.64 -26.68 -33.33
CA TYR A 527 10.97 -27.66 -32.46
C TYR A 527 11.44 -29.11 -32.67
N ASP A 528 12.19 -29.42 -33.72
CA ASP A 528 12.81 -30.74 -33.91
C ASP A 528 14.08 -30.95 -33.06
N GLY A 529 14.75 -29.86 -32.64
CA GLY A 529 16.07 -29.94 -31.99
C GLY A 529 16.14 -29.28 -30.63
N GLU A 530 15.44 -28.16 -30.43
CA GLU A 530 15.53 -27.33 -29.22
C GLU A 530 14.13 -26.92 -28.74
N TYR A 531 13.56 -27.70 -27.82
CA TYR A 531 12.26 -27.45 -27.20
C TYR A 531 12.28 -27.67 -25.67
N LEU A 532 11.35 -27.00 -24.98
CA LEU A 532 11.13 -27.15 -23.53
C LEU A 532 10.31 -28.42 -23.22
N SER A 533 10.41 -28.95 -22.00
CA SER A 533 9.64 -30.13 -21.56
C SER A 533 8.13 -29.94 -21.73
N ILE A 534 7.62 -28.73 -21.44
CA ILE A 534 6.21 -28.36 -21.67
C ILE A 534 5.80 -28.33 -23.16
N SER A 535 6.76 -28.39 -24.07
CA SER A 535 6.60 -28.33 -25.53
C SER A 535 7.05 -29.60 -26.25
N ALA A 536 7.31 -30.70 -25.55
CA ALA A 536 7.84 -31.93 -26.15
C ALA A 536 7.00 -32.50 -27.30
N GLU A 537 5.69 -32.35 -27.23
CA GLU A 537 4.75 -32.78 -28.27
C GLU A 537 4.89 -32.05 -29.61
N LEU A 538 5.54 -30.87 -29.65
CA LEU A 538 5.79 -30.14 -30.90
C LEU A 538 6.75 -30.87 -31.84
N HIS A 539 7.66 -31.68 -31.27
CA HIS A 539 8.59 -32.51 -32.02
C HIS A 539 7.87 -33.59 -32.84
N ASP A 540 6.94 -34.31 -32.21
CA ASP A 540 6.27 -35.46 -32.83
C ASP A 540 5.01 -35.08 -33.62
N ALA A 541 4.44 -33.89 -33.36
CA ALA A 541 3.24 -33.44 -34.05
C ALA A 541 3.50 -33.21 -35.55
N SER A 542 2.69 -33.82 -36.41
CA SER A 542 2.72 -33.59 -37.87
C SER A 542 1.83 -32.42 -38.30
N GLN A 543 0.90 -31.99 -37.45
CA GLN A 543 -0.02 -30.89 -37.68
C GLN A 543 -0.30 -30.18 -36.36
N TRP A 544 -0.62 -28.89 -36.43
CA TRP A 544 -0.95 -28.07 -35.27
C TRP A 544 -2.34 -27.45 -35.42
N ASN A 545 -3.36 -28.30 -35.32
CA ASN A 545 -4.78 -27.96 -35.51
C ASN A 545 -5.49 -27.63 -34.19
N GLU A 546 -6.79 -27.35 -34.24
CA GLU A 546 -7.61 -27.01 -33.06
C GLU A 546 -7.59 -28.11 -32.00
N GLN A 547 -7.58 -29.37 -32.43
CA GLN A 547 -7.56 -30.52 -31.53
C GLN A 547 -6.22 -30.62 -30.80
N ALA A 548 -5.10 -30.45 -31.50
CA ALA A 548 -3.76 -30.45 -30.89
C ALA A 548 -3.62 -29.32 -29.86
N ILE A 549 -4.07 -28.11 -30.20
CA ILE A 549 -4.07 -26.96 -29.29
C ILE A 549 -4.92 -27.26 -28.04
N ALA A 550 -6.13 -27.78 -28.20
CA ALA A 550 -7.02 -28.09 -27.09
C ALA A 550 -6.44 -29.18 -26.16
N GLN A 551 -5.87 -30.25 -26.73
CA GLN A 551 -5.23 -31.33 -25.98
C GLN A 551 -4.02 -30.83 -25.19
N ARG A 552 -3.16 -30.01 -25.81
CA ARG A 552 -2.04 -29.37 -25.12
C ARG A 552 -2.53 -28.49 -23.99
N GLY A 553 -3.54 -27.66 -24.24
CA GLY A 553 -4.13 -26.75 -23.26
C GLY A 553 -4.63 -27.51 -22.02
N ALA A 554 -5.37 -28.60 -22.21
CA ALA A 554 -5.84 -29.46 -21.12
C ALA A 554 -4.68 -30.05 -20.30
N ARG A 555 -3.66 -30.62 -20.97
CA ARG A 555 -2.48 -31.18 -20.30
C ARG A 555 -1.74 -30.13 -19.46
N LEU A 556 -1.53 -28.94 -20.02
CA LEU A 556 -0.84 -27.86 -19.31
C LEU A 556 -1.67 -27.28 -18.16
N ALA A 557 -3.00 -27.22 -18.30
CA ALA A 557 -3.89 -26.83 -17.21
C ALA A 557 -3.85 -27.84 -16.05
N ASP A 558 -3.82 -29.14 -16.35
CA ASP A 558 -3.69 -30.19 -15.34
C ASP A 558 -2.32 -30.19 -14.66
N LEU A 559 -1.25 -29.82 -15.38
CA LEU A 559 0.06 -29.58 -14.80
C LEU A 559 0.06 -28.34 -13.90
N ALA A 560 -0.62 -27.25 -14.30
CA ALA A 560 -0.73 -26.02 -13.49
C ALA A 560 -1.40 -26.28 -12.14
N LEU A 561 -2.37 -27.20 -12.07
CA LEU A 561 -2.99 -27.63 -10.81
C LEU A 561 -2.01 -28.28 -9.83
N GLN A 562 -0.92 -28.86 -10.34
CA GLN A 562 0.14 -29.45 -9.54
C GLN A 562 1.18 -28.41 -9.13
N VAL A 563 1.53 -27.48 -10.03
CA VAL A 563 2.50 -26.40 -9.75
C VAL A 563 1.97 -25.45 -8.67
N TRP A 564 0.74 -24.95 -8.86
CA TRP A 564 0.07 -24.07 -7.92
C TRP A 564 -1.05 -24.84 -7.23
N ALA A 565 -0.71 -25.89 -6.49
CA ALA A 565 -1.71 -26.68 -5.76
C ALA A 565 -2.42 -25.85 -4.68
N ARG A 566 -3.65 -26.22 -4.32
CA ARG A 566 -4.29 -25.65 -3.14
C ARG A 566 -3.57 -26.12 -1.87
N PRO A 567 -3.47 -25.27 -0.84
CA PRO A 567 -2.91 -25.68 0.45
C PRO A 567 -3.69 -26.86 1.03
N THR A 568 -3.01 -27.63 1.87
CA THR A 568 -3.62 -28.67 2.69
C THR A 568 -3.50 -28.28 4.16
N ALA A 569 -4.55 -28.52 4.95
CA ALA A 569 -4.56 -28.27 6.39
C ALA A 569 -5.35 -29.37 7.09
N GLY A 570 -4.99 -29.69 8.34
CA GLY A 570 -5.69 -30.66 9.15
C GLY A 570 -7.12 -30.23 9.47
N GLU A 571 -8.04 -31.20 9.48
CA GLU A 571 -9.48 -30.97 9.70
C GLU A 571 -9.75 -30.32 11.07
N GLU A 572 -8.96 -30.64 12.10
CA GLU A 572 -9.10 -30.07 13.45
C GLU A 572 -8.83 -28.55 13.48
N VAL A 573 -7.77 -28.09 12.81
CA VAL A 573 -7.43 -26.67 12.69
C VAL A 573 -8.50 -25.94 11.88
N MET A 574 -8.95 -26.55 10.78
CA MET A 574 -10.02 -26.03 9.92
C MET A 574 -11.33 -25.85 10.69
N GLN A 575 -11.76 -26.84 11.47
CA GLN A 575 -12.97 -26.75 12.29
C GLN A 575 -12.84 -25.71 13.39
N THR A 576 -11.69 -25.64 14.07
CA THR A 576 -11.44 -24.63 15.10
C THR A 576 -11.57 -23.20 14.55
N LEU A 577 -11.01 -22.95 13.35
CA LEU A 577 -11.10 -21.64 12.70
C LEU A 577 -12.52 -21.34 12.18
N ARG A 578 -13.23 -22.33 11.62
CA ARG A 578 -14.64 -22.18 11.22
C ARG A 578 -15.51 -21.80 12.43
N ASN A 579 -15.35 -22.50 13.55
CA ASN A 579 -16.08 -22.21 14.79
C ASN A 579 -15.72 -20.83 15.36
N ARG A 580 -14.44 -20.45 15.33
CA ARG A 580 -14.02 -19.08 15.73
C ARG A 580 -14.61 -18.01 14.82
N ASN A 581 -14.62 -18.21 13.50
CA ASN A 581 -15.19 -17.26 12.55
C ASN A 581 -16.73 -17.15 12.71
N ALA A 582 -17.43 -18.25 13.00
CA ALA A 582 -18.86 -18.24 13.33
C ALA A 582 -19.12 -17.42 14.61
N ASN A 583 -18.38 -17.70 15.69
CA ASN A 583 -18.52 -17.01 16.97
C ASN A 583 -18.07 -15.54 16.93
N GLN A 584 -17.07 -15.20 16.10
CA GLN A 584 -16.62 -13.81 15.90
C GLN A 584 -17.58 -13.04 14.99
N GLY A 585 -18.15 -13.69 13.99
CA GLY A 585 -19.30 -13.19 13.22
C GLY A 585 -20.45 -12.83 14.15
N GLU A 586 -20.87 -13.74 15.04
CA GLU A 586 -21.91 -13.46 16.04
C GLU A 586 -21.54 -12.31 17.00
N ARG A 587 -20.28 -12.20 17.45
CA ARG A 587 -19.84 -11.14 18.39
C ARG A 587 -19.68 -9.75 17.74
N GLU A 588 -19.15 -9.66 16.52
CA GLU A 588 -19.01 -8.39 15.79
C GLU A 588 -20.35 -7.91 15.20
N GLN A 589 -21.26 -8.83 14.86
CA GLN A 589 -22.55 -8.51 14.23
C GLN A 589 -23.68 -8.15 15.24
N ASN A 590 -23.46 -8.43 16.53
CA ASN A 590 -24.36 -8.05 17.65
C ASN A 590 -24.02 -6.69 18.29
N ALA A 591 -23.06 -5.93 17.76
CA ALA A 591 -22.73 -4.59 18.27
C ALA A 591 -23.74 -3.54 17.79
N VAL A 592 -24.83 -3.32 18.53
CA VAL A 592 -25.68 -2.11 18.39
C VAL A 592 -24.85 -0.91 18.88
N ASP A 593 -24.71 0.13 18.05
CA ASP A 593 -24.05 1.37 18.46
C ASP A 593 -25.02 2.33 19.17
N PHE A 594 -24.50 3.43 19.72
CA PHE A 594 -25.31 4.34 20.52
C PHE A 594 -26.32 5.11 19.66
N ALA A 595 -25.95 5.43 18.43
CA ALA A 595 -26.84 6.11 17.49
C ALA A 595 -28.00 5.21 17.07
N ASP A 596 -27.77 3.90 16.96
CA ASP A 596 -28.81 2.91 16.68
C ASP A 596 -29.85 2.80 17.79
N LEU A 597 -29.46 2.88 19.07
CA LEU A 597 -30.41 2.98 20.18
C LEU A 597 -31.29 4.24 20.06
N CYS A 598 -30.71 5.35 19.61
CA CYS A 598 -31.44 6.61 19.43
C CYS A 598 -32.39 6.58 18.22
N LYS A 599 -31.92 6.08 17.06
CA LYS A 599 -32.72 5.95 15.83
C LYS A 599 -33.91 5.02 15.99
N ARG A 600 -33.79 4.02 16.87
CA ARG A 600 -34.85 3.07 17.21
C ARG A 600 -35.85 3.60 18.25
N GLY A 601 -35.63 4.81 18.79
CA GLY A 601 -36.48 5.42 19.82
C GLY A 601 -36.36 4.75 21.19
N ILE A 602 -35.33 3.92 21.42
CA ILE A 602 -35.03 3.32 22.72
C ILE A 602 -34.40 4.38 23.64
N LEU A 603 -33.58 5.24 23.05
CA LEU A 603 -33.14 6.50 23.64
C LEU A 603 -33.71 7.66 22.82
N THR A 604 -34.17 8.70 23.49
CA THR A 604 -34.71 9.91 22.86
C THR A 604 -33.85 11.12 23.17
N ALA A 605 -33.86 12.10 22.27
CA ALA A 605 -33.16 13.36 22.51
C ALA A 605 -33.71 14.01 23.79
N GLY A 606 -32.82 14.35 24.72
CA GLY A 606 -33.15 14.84 26.05
C GLY A 606 -33.08 13.77 27.16
N ASP A 607 -32.95 12.48 26.83
CA ASP A 607 -32.78 11.43 27.84
C ASP A 607 -31.52 11.67 28.67
N MET A 608 -31.64 11.43 29.98
CA MET A 608 -30.54 11.61 30.93
C MET A 608 -29.84 10.28 31.18
N LEU A 609 -28.52 10.28 31.01
CA LEU A 609 -27.63 9.18 31.34
C LEU A 609 -26.89 9.51 32.63
N GLU A 610 -26.89 8.58 33.57
CA GLU A 610 -26.22 8.71 34.86
C GLU A 610 -25.25 7.55 35.07
N SER A 611 -24.16 7.82 35.77
CA SER A 611 -23.20 6.80 36.17
C SER A 611 -22.74 7.03 37.60
N GLN A 612 -22.63 5.95 38.36
CA GLN A 612 -21.92 5.86 39.65
C GLN A 612 -20.84 4.76 39.60
N TYR A 613 -20.38 4.43 38.39
CA TYR A 613 -19.53 3.27 38.16
C TYR A 613 -18.16 3.46 38.81
N ALA A 614 -17.73 2.48 39.62
CA ALA A 614 -16.48 2.54 40.38
C ALA A 614 -16.34 3.80 41.27
N GLY A 615 -17.45 4.34 41.78
CA GLY A 615 -17.46 5.50 42.69
C GLY A 615 -17.37 6.86 42.00
N ILE A 616 -17.37 6.90 40.66
CA ILE A 616 -17.32 8.12 39.83
C ILE A 616 -18.74 8.54 39.49
N THR A 617 -19.14 9.75 39.86
CA THR A 617 -20.50 10.27 39.61
C THR A 617 -20.51 11.17 38.39
N ALA A 618 -21.16 10.72 37.31
CA ALA A 618 -21.22 11.46 36.06
C ALA A 618 -22.64 11.51 35.49
N THR A 619 -22.98 12.62 34.82
CA THR A 619 -24.24 12.80 34.11
C THR A 619 -24.00 13.27 32.67
N ALA A 620 -24.86 12.81 31.77
CA ALA A 620 -24.86 13.18 30.36
C ALA A 620 -26.29 13.23 29.80
N THR A 621 -26.48 13.89 28.66
CA THR A 621 -27.75 13.95 27.95
C THR A 621 -27.61 13.48 26.50
N VAL A 622 -28.66 12.84 25.99
CA VAL A 622 -28.73 12.42 24.59
C VAL A 622 -29.10 13.63 23.71
N THR A 623 -28.33 13.89 22.66
CA THR A 623 -28.53 15.04 21.76
C THR A 623 -29.45 14.69 20.58
N GLU A 624 -30.00 15.72 19.92
CA GLU A 624 -30.87 15.57 18.75
C GLU A 624 -30.20 14.84 17.57
N ASP A 625 -28.88 14.96 17.45
CA ASP A 625 -28.05 14.29 16.45
C ASP A 625 -27.49 12.94 16.91
N HIS A 626 -28.13 12.31 17.90
CA HIS A 626 -27.86 10.95 18.39
C HIS A 626 -26.47 10.76 19.01
N ARG A 627 -25.99 11.78 19.75
CA ARG A 627 -24.69 11.76 20.46
C ARG A 627 -24.90 11.96 21.97
N ILE A 628 -23.81 11.85 22.73
CA ILE A 628 -23.81 12.00 24.18
C ILE A 628 -23.16 13.33 24.55
N ARG A 629 -23.88 14.20 25.26
CA ARG A 629 -23.37 15.46 25.78
C ARG A 629 -23.12 15.38 27.27
N LEU A 630 -21.89 15.59 27.72
CA LEU A 630 -21.57 15.68 29.15
C LEU A 630 -22.05 17.00 29.74
N SER A 631 -22.16 17.08 31.07
CA SER A 631 -22.54 18.29 31.81
C SER A 631 -21.65 19.51 31.53
N ASN A 632 -20.40 19.30 31.11
CA ASN A 632 -19.46 20.36 30.71
C ASN A 632 -19.65 20.85 29.26
N GLY A 633 -20.63 20.30 28.52
CA GLY A 633 -20.96 20.67 27.14
C GLY A 633 -20.22 19.90 26.05
N GLU A 634 -19.24 19.05 26.39
CA GLU A 634 -18.52 18.23 25.41
C GLU A 634 -19.42 17.11 24.85
N ILE A 635 -19.31 16.83 23.54
CA ILE A 635 -20.15 15.87 22.81
C ILE A 635 -19.30 14.70 22.31
N PHE A 636 -19.83 13.48 22.44
CA PHE A 636 -19.15 12.22 22.10
C PHE A 636 -20.04 11.30 21.28
N ASP A 637 -19.42 10.62 20.31
CA ASP A 637 -20.09 9.62 19.45
C ASP A 637 -20.18 8.23 20.10
N SER A 638 -19.50 8.02 21.25
CA SER A 638 -19.48 6.72 21.92
C SER A 638 -19.65 6.82 23.44
N PRO A 639 -20.38 5.87 24.08
CA PRO A 639 -20.52 5.80 25.54
C PRO A 639 -19.18 5.71 26.26
N SER A 640 -18.24 4.94 25.72
CA SER A 640 -16.90 4.76 26.30
C SER A 640 -16.06 6.03 26.24
N GLY A 641 -16.17 6.80 25.15
CA GLY A 641 -15.51 8.11 25.02
C GLY A 641 -16.07 9.11 26.05
N ALA A 642 -17.39 9.19 26.17
CA ALA A 642 -18.06 10.05 27.14
C ALA A 642 -17.67 9.70 28.59
N PHE A 643 -17.68 8.41 28.95
CA PHE A 643 -17.36 8.02 30.33
C PHE A 643 -15.88 8.19 30.68
N ARG A 644 -14.97 7.89 29.73
CA ARG A 644 -13.54 8.14 29.89
C ARG A 644 -13.27 9.62 30.20
N ARG A 645 -13.94 10.52 29.47
CA ARG A 645 -13.82 11.96 29.72
C ARG A 645 -14.41 12.36 31.06
N ALA A 646 -15.60 11.88 31.40
CA ALA A 646 -16.22 12.17 32.70
C ALA A 646 -15.33 11.75 33.88
N ARG A 647 -14.74 10.55 33.81
CA ARG A 647 -13.76 10.08 34.79
C ARG A 647 -12.51 10.95 34.85
N MET A 648 -11.97 11.36 33.70
CA MET A 648 -10.79 12.22 33.66
C MET A 648 -11.05 13.55 34.37
N LEU A 649 -12.24 14.13 34.22
CA LEU A 649 -12.65 15.36 34.89
C LEU A 649 -12.74 15.21 36.42
N GLU A 650 -13.13 14.04 36.91
CA GLU A 650 -13.30 13.77 38.34
C GLU A 650 -12.02 13.28 39.03
N THR A 651 -11.21 12.45 38.35
CA THR A 651 -10.07 11.74 38.95
C THR A 651 -8.70 12.15 38.42
N GLY A 652 -8.63 12.87 37.29
CA GLY A 652 -7.38 13.20 36.61
C GLY A 652 -6.70 12.02 35.88
N GLU A 653 -7.24 10.80 35.99
CA GLU A 653 -6.70 9.60 35.34
C GLU A 653 -7.30 9.36 33.95
N ASP A 654 -6.45 9.18 32.95
CA ASP A 654 -6.86 8.85 31.59
C ASP A 654 -6.85 7.34 31.32
N LYS A 655 -7.89 6.64 31.81
CA LYS A 655 -8.02 5.17 31.70
C LYS A 655 -9.31 4.76 31.03
N GLN A 656 -9.21 3.93 29.98
CA GLN A 656 -10.34 3.45 29.21
C GLN A 656 -11.20 2.48 30.05
N ILE A 657 -12.49 2.77 30.15
CA ILE A 657 -13.51 1.93 30.78
C ILE A 657 -14.63 1.69 29.75
N ASN A 658 -15.26 0.52 29.82
CA ASN A 658 -16.43 0.21 29.01
C ASN A 658 -17.61 1.11 29.40
N GLY A 659 -17.90 2.13 28.59
CA GLY A 659 -18.99 3.08 28.84
C GLY A 659 -20.37 2.45 28.72
N TRP A 660 -20.50 1.31 28.03
CA TRP A 660 -21.77 0.60 27.89
C TRP A 660 -22.27 0.05 29.23
N THR A 661 -21.36 -0.39 30.09
CA THR A 661 -21.68 -0.85 31.44
C THR A 661 -21.69 0.27 32.49
N ALA A 662 -21.06 1.41 32.16
CA ALA A 662 -20.91 2.51 33.10
C ALA A 662 -22.14 3.43 33.11
N TRP A 663 -22.68 3.76 31.94
CA TRP A 663 -23.86 4.62 31.81
C TRP A 663 -25.16 3.86 32.01
N LYS A 664 -26.07 4.47 32.75
CA LYS A 664 -27.43 3.99 33.00
C LYS A 664 -28.46 5.04 32.59
N VAL A 665 -29.61 4.60 32.12
CA VAL A 665 -30.79 5.46 31.93
C VAL A 665 -31.57 5.59 33.24
N ALA A 666 -32.54 6.51 33.28
CA ALA A 666 -33.36 6.81 34.47
C ALA A 666 -34.07 5.58 35.08
N ASP A 667 -34.36 4.54 34.30
CA ASP A 667 -34.97 3.29 34.78
C ASP A 667 -33.97 2.31 35.42
N GLY A 668 -32.69 2.68 35.51
CA GLY A 668 -31.64 1.93 36.17
C GLY A 668 -30.92 0.90 35.28
N ARG A 669 -31.40 0.65 34.05
CA ARG A 669 -30.72 -0.22 33.09
C ARG A 669 -29.47 0.44 32.53
N THR A 670 -28.43 -0.35 32.34
CA THR A 670 -27.21 0.06 31.64
C THR A 670 -27.45 0.16 30.12
N LEU A 671 -26.62 0.95 29.44
CA LEU A 671 -26.66 0.99 27.96
C LEU A 671 -26.38 -0.39 27.34
N ASP A 672 -25.57 -1.22 27.99
CA ASP A 672 -25.31 -2.59 27.55
C ASP A 672 -26.57 -3.47 27.67
N GLU A 673 -27.34 -3.35 28.76
CA GLU A 673 -28.63 -4.03 28.92
C GLU A 673 -29.66 -3.53 27.89
N LEU A 674 -29.72 -2.22 27.60
CA LEU A 674 -30.61 -1.68 26.56
C LEU A 674 -30.28 -2.22 25.16
N ARG A 675 -28.99 -2.41 24.87
CA ARG A 675 -28.51 -3.04 23.65
C ARG A 675 -28.83 -4.54 23.58
N GLN A 676 -28.84 -5.23 24.71
CA GLN A 676 -29.15 -6.67 24.76
C GLN A 676 -30.66 -6.96 24.73
N VAL A 677 -31.49 -6.07 25.28
CA VAL A 677 -32.96 -6.21 25.32
C VAL A 677 -33.63 -5.87 23.98
N SER A 678 -32.92 -5.24 23.04
CA SER A 678 -33.40 -4.98 21.68
C SER A 678 -33.28 -6.22 20.78
N GLY A 679 -33.97 -7.29 21.18
CA GLY A 679 -34.17 -8.54 20.43
C GLY A 679 -35.05 -8.37 19.19
N ASN A 680 -34.68 -7.48 18.28
CA ASN A 680 -35.25 -7.44 16.93
C ASN A 680 -34.19 -6.99 15.92
N ILE A 681 -33.74 -7.99 15.16
CA ILE A 681 -33.00 -7.90 13.91
C ILE A 681 -33.79 -6.96 12.97
N SER A 682 -33.12 -6.03 12.27
CA SER A 682 -33.77 -5.23 11.21
C SER A 682 -34.55 -6.17 10.27
N LEU A 683 -35.79 -5.87 9.88
CA LEU A 683 -36.60 -6.79 9.05
C LEU A 683 -35.88 -7.21 7.76
N ARG A 684 -35.06 -6.32 7.16
CA ARG A 684 -34.15 -6.65 6.03
C ARG A 684 -33.12 -7.71 6.40
N ARG A 685 -32.53 -7.54 7.57
CA ARG A 685 -31.52 -8.42 8.14
C ARG A 685 -32.11 -9.79 8.47
N SER A 686 -33.34 -9.81 9.00
CA SER A 686 -34.08 -11.02 9.32
C SER A 686 -34.40 -11.79 8.03
N PHE A 687 -34.86 -11.06 7.01
CA PHE A 687 -35.15 -11.63 5.70
C PHE A 687 -33.88 -12.21 5.05
N TRP A 688 -32.78 -11.46 4.97
CA TRP A 688 -31.56 -11.95 4.32
C TRP A 688 -30.93 -13.13 5.05
N ASN A 689 -30.89 -13.12 6.39
CA ASN A 689 -30.36 -14.24 7.16
C ASN A 689 -31.25 -15.49 7.00
N GLY A 690 -32.58 -15.34 7.11
CA GLY A 690 -33.50 -16.45 6.91
C GLY A 690 -33.45 -17.00 5.48
N LEU A 691 -33.28 -16.14 4.47
CA LEU A 691 -33.04 -16.56 3.10
C LEU A 691 -31.74 -17.35 2.96
N TYR A 692 -30.64 -16.90 3.58
CA TYR A 692 -29.36 -17.62 3.52
C TYR A 692 -29.42 -18.97 4.23
N GLU A 693 -30.08 -19.05 5.38
CA GLU A 693 -30.32 -20.33 6.07
C GLU A 693 -31.17 -21.27 5.22
N TYR A 694 -32.29 -20.77 4.68
CA TYR A 694 -33.16 -21.54 3.80
C TYR A 694 -32.40 -22.03 2.56
N ALA A 695 -31.66 -21.15 1.88
CA ALA A 695 -30.87 -21.47 0.71
C ALA A 695 -29.75 -22.49 1.01
N ALA A 696 -29.15 -22.46 2.20
CA ALA A 696 -28.16 -23.46 2.63
C ALA A 696 -28.78 -24.86 2.83
N THR A 697 -30.09 -24.96 3.08
CA THR A 697 -30.79 -26.26 3.13
C THR A 697 -31.06 -26.86 1.75
N ARG A 698 -30.87 -26.08 0.67
CA ARG A 698 -31.17 -26.47 -0.70
C ARG A 698 -29.92 -26.90 -1.46
N ALA A 699 -29.77 -28.20 -1.68
CA ALA A 699 -28.61 -28.76 -2.38
C ALA A 699 -28.43 -28.18 -3.80
N ASP A 700 -29.53 -28.02 -4.55
CA ASP A 700 -29.53 -27.43 -5.88
C ASP A 700 -29.09 -25.96 -5.90
N PHE A 701 -29.45 -25.20 -4.87
CA PHE A 701 -28.99 -23.82 -4.70
C PHE A 701 -27.51 -23.75 -4.34
N VAL A 702 -27.07 -24.58 -3.41
CA VAL A 702 -25.67 -24.66 -2.96
C VAL A 702 -24.74 -25.10 -4.09
N ASP A 703 -25.16 -26.02 -4.95
CA ASP A 703 -24.38 -26.48 -6.09
C ASP A 703 -24.12 -25.34 -7.11
N VAL A 704 -25.10 -24.43 -7.29
CA VAL A 704 -25.00 -23.31 -8.23
C VAL A 704 -24.25 -22.11 -7.64
N TYR A 705 -24.60 -21.71 -6.42
CA TYR A 705 -24.14 -20.43 -5.83
C TYR A 705 -23.15 -20.58 -4.66
N GLY A 706 -22.88 -21.81 -4.23
CA GLY A 706 -22.16 -22.12 -3.00
C GLY A 706 -22.99 -21.89 -1.75
N ASP A 707 -22.56 -22.45 -0.61
CA ASP A 707 -23.26 -22.33 0.67
C ASP A 707 -23.31 -20.86 1.15
N PRO A 708 -24.51 -20.24 1.21
CA PRO A 708 -24.64 -18.85 1.60
C PRO A 708 -24.68 -18.64 3.12
N SER A 709 -24.68 -19.70 3.94
CA SER A 709 -24.74 -19.60 5.41
C SER A 709 -23.56 -18.81 6.00
N GLY A 710 -22.41 -18.81 5.33
CA GLY A 710 -21.23 -18.03 5.69
C GLY A 710 -21.22 -16.60 5.15
N ARG A 711 -22.25 -16.14 4.43
CA ARG A 711 -22.33 -14.76 3.95
C ARG A 711 -22.46 -13.79 5.12
N LYS A 712 -21.85 -12.62 4.99
CA LYS A 712 -22.05 -11.53 5.95
C LYS A 712 -23.53 -11.14 5.93
N THR A 713 -24.11 -11.03 7.12
CA THR A 713 -25.47 -10.52 7.31
C THR A 713 -25.67 -9.20 6.56
N ASN A 714 -26.66 -9.17 5.67
CA ASN A 714 -26.96 -8.06 4.79
C ASN A 714 -28.08 -7.18 5.38
N SER A 715 -27.98 -5.86 5.26
CA SER A 715 -29.04 -4.90 5.63
C SER A 715 -29.46 -3.98 4.49
N ASP A 716 -28.90 -4.17 3.31
CA ASP A 716 -29.24 -3.42 2.11
C ASP A 716 -30.58 -3.90 1.53
N THR A 717 -31.10 -3.14 0.55
CA THR A 717 -32.31 -3.49 -0.20
C THR A 717 -32.04 -4.52 -1.29
N TRP A 718 -30.81 -5.01 -1.45
CA TRP A 718 -30.47 -5.96 -2.50
C TRP A 718 -29.27 -6.82 -2.09
N THR A 719 -29.08 -7.95 -2.76
CA THR A 719 -27.91 -8.81 -2.62
C THR A 719 -27.60 -9.51 -3.94
N SER A 720 -26.32 -9.64 -4.28
CA SER A 720 -25.92 -10.31 -5.53
C SER A 720 -25.58 -11.78 -5.34
N PHE A 721 -25.97 -12.59 -6.30
CA PHE A 721 -25.63 -14.01 -6.43
C PHE A 721 -24.87 -14.20 -7.74
N GLY A 722 -23.63 -13.73 -7.77
CA GLY A 722 -22.84 -13.68 -9.01
C GLY A 722 -22.67 -15.04 -9.71
N VAL A 723 -22.80 -15.02 -11.03
CA VAL A 723 -22.68 -16.20 -11.94
C VAL A 723 -21.29 -16.42 -12.51
N GLY A 724 -20.29 -15.66 -12.03
CA GLY A 724 -18.91 -15.71 -12.56
C GLY A 724 -18.67 -14.82 -13.78
N SER A 725 -19.70 -14.11 -14.27
CA SER A 725 -19.57 -13.11 -15.34
C SER A 725 -19.17 -11.74 -14.80
N GLY A 726 -18.40 -10.98 -15.60
CA GLY A 726 -18.10 -9.56 -15.37
C GLY A 726 -19.13 -8.59 -15.98
N PHE A 727 -20.09 -9.10 -16.77
CA PHE A 727 -21.06 -8.29 -17.50
C PHE A 727 -22.53 -8.56 -17.12
N CYS A 728 -22.80 -9.59 -16.31
CA CYS A 728 -24.13 -10.01 -15.91
C CYS A 728 -24.15 -10.51 -14.45
N HIS A 729 -25.13 -10.06 -13.65
CA HIS A 729 -25.27 -10.42 -12.24
C HIS A 729 -26.75 -10.71 -11.90
N PRO A 730 -27.07 -11.91 -11.36
CA PRO A 730 -28.36 -12.15 -10.73
C PRO A 730 -28.38 -11.53 -9.34
N ASP A 731 -29.36 -10.68 -9.09
CA ASP A 731 -29.53 -10.02 -7.81
C ASP A 731 -30.94 -10.35 -7.24
N GLY A 732 -31.00 -10.43 -5.92
CA GLY A 732 -32.26 -10.44 -5.17
C GLY A 732 -32.47 -9.06 -4.58
N VAL A 733 -33.67 -8.49 -4.73
CA VAL A 733 -34.04 -7.16 -4.25
C VAL A 733 -35.21 -7.26 -3.29
N LEU A 734 -35.18 -6.44 -2.26
CA LEU A 734 -36.13 -6.38 -1.16
C LEU A 734 -36.67 -4.95 -1.00
N ASN A 735 -37.98 -4.78 -1.21
CA ASN A 735 -38.68 -3.54 -0.96
C ASN A 735 -39.78 -3.72 0.11
N ILE A 736 -39.38 -3.50 1.37
CA ILE A 736 -40.28 -3.61 2.52
C ILE A 736 -41.39 -2.55 2.51
N ARG A 737 -41.09 -1.34 2.02
CA ARG A 737 -42.05 -0.22 2.07
C ARG A 737 -43.25 -0.50 1.19
N ASP A 738 -42.98 -1.05 0.02
CA ASP A 738 -43.99 -1.29 -1.01
C ASP A 738 -44.46 -2.75 -1.02
N GLY A 739 -43.93 -3.60 -0.14
CA GLY A 739 -44.43 -4.95 0.11
C GLY A 739 -44.08 -5.97 -0.97
N TYR A 740 -42.90 -5.91 -1.58
CA TYR A 740 -42.50 -6.88 -2.61
C TYR A 740 -41.01 -7.24 -2.56
N ILE A 741 -40.70 -8.37 -3.20
CA ILE A 741 -39.35 -8.82 -3.53
C ILE A 741 -39.19 -8.96 -5.04
N THR A 742 -37.95 -8.95 -5.51
CA THR A 742 -37.62 -9.05 -6.93
C THR A 742 -36.41 -9.94 -7.11
N VAL A 743 -36.36 -10.68 -8.21
CA VAL A 743 -35.12 -11.24 -8.75
C VAL A 743 -34.86 -10.61 -10.10
N ASP A 744 -33.63 -10.18 -10.34
CA ASP A 744 -33.25 -9.57 -11.61
C ASP A 744 -31.91 -10.06 -12.12
N LEU A 745 -31.74 -10.02 -13.44
CA LEU A 745 -30.46 -10.10 -14.12
C LEU A 745 -30.04 -8.70 -14.56
N TYR A 746 -29.01 -8.20 -13.91
CA TYR A 746 -28.40 -6.91 -14.16
C TYR A 746 -27.27 -7.03 -15.19
N PHE A 747 -27.34 -6.26 -16.28
CA PHE A 747 -26.34 -6.24 -17.35
C PHE A 747 -25.61 -4.90 -17.43
N THR A 748 -24.28 -4.96 -17.47
CA THR A 748 -23.39 -3.81 -17.76
C THR A 748 -22.93 -3.77 -19.22
N ASP A 749 -23.12 -4.87 -19.97
CA ASP A 749 -22.85 -4.96 -21.40
C ASP A 749 -24.16 -5.01 -22.21
N THR A 750 -24.42 -3.93 -22.95
CA THR A 750 -25.60 -3.76 -23.80
C THR A 750 -25.66 -4.78 -24.94
N PHE A 751 -24.52 -5.26 -25.44
CA PHE A 751 -24.47 -6.22 -26.54
C PHE A 751 -24.93 -7.60 -26.08
N GLN A 752 -24.47 -8.05 -24.91
CA GLN A 752 -24.90 -9.32 -24.33
C GLN A 752 -26.38 -9.28 -23.92
N TYR A 753 -26.87 -8.14 -23.41
CA TYR A 753 -28.28 -7.95 -23.15
C TYR A 753 -29.14 -8.06 -24.42
N ALA A 754 -28.71 -7.44 -25.53
CA ALA A 754 -29.44 -7.49 -26.80
C ALA A 754 -29.55 -8.92 -27.35
N LYS A 755 -28.52 -9.76 -27.16
CA LYS A 755 -28.59 -11.20 -27.50
C LYS A 755 -29.63 -11.93 -26.67
N LEU A 756 -29.67 -11.69 -25.35
CA LEU A 756 -30.67 -12.30 -24.48
C LEU A 756 -32.08 -11.85 -24.85
N TYR A 757 -32.25 -10.56 -25.14
CA TYR A 757 -33.53 -9.97 -25.55
C TYR A 757 -34.04 -10.59 -26.87
N ALA A 758 -33.15 -10.95 -27.80
CA ALA A 758 -33.54 -11.69 -29.01
C ALA A 758 -34.08 -13.11 -28.72
N MET A 759 -33.80 -13.66 -27.54
CA MET A 759 -34.28 -14.97 -27.06
C MET A 759 -35.46 -14.84 -26.08
N ARG A 760 -36.13 -13.67 -26.05
CA ARG A 760 -37.18 -13.32 -25.08
C ARG A 760 -38.25 -14.40 -24.88
N ASP A 761 -38.76 -15.02 -25.94
CA ASP A 761 -39.78 -16.08 -25.82
C ASP A 761 -39.29 -17.31 -25.04
N SER A 762 -38.00 -17.65 -25.15
CA SER A 762 -37.41 -18.75 -24.38
C SER A 762 -37.13 -18.35 -22.94
N VAL A 763 -36.72 -17.10 -22.71
CA VAL A 763 -36.51 -16.55 -21.37
C VAL A 763 -37.82 -16.43 -20.60
N GLU A 764 -38.87 -15.90 -21.22
CA GLU A 764 -40.20 -15.80 -20.60
C GLU A 764 -40.81 -17.17 -20.31
N ARG A 765 -40.45 -18.21 -21.09
CA ARG A 765 -40.84 -19.60 -20.80
C ARG A 765 -40.12 -20.17 -19.58
N ILE A 766 -38.85 -19.82 -19.37
CA ILE A 766 -38.10 -20.25 -18.18
C ILE A 766 -38.65 -19.57 -16.92
N LEU A 767 -39.07 -18.31 -17.04
CA LEU A 767 -39.53 -17.49 -15.92
C LEU A 767 -41.06 -17.55 -15.71
N SER A 768 -41.80 -18.35 -16.50
CA SER A 768 -43.27 -18.34 -16.51
C SER A 768 -43.89 -18.64 -15.15
N ASP A 769 -43.22 -19.47 -14.36
CA ASP A 769 -43.71 -19.95 -13.08
C ASP A 769 -43.45 -18.95 -11.94
N LEU A 770 -42.67 -17.89 -12.19
CA LEU A 770 -42.28 -16.89 -11.19
C LEU A 770 -43.15 -15.62 -11.23
N GLY A 771 -43.74 -15.30 -12.38
CA GLY A 771 -44.61 -14.15 -12.55
C GLY A 771 -44.38 -13.37 -13.85
N ALA A 772 -44.91 -12.15 -13.90
CA ALA A 772 -44.75 -11.28 -15.06
C ALA A 772 -43.31 -10.79 -15.18
N VAL A 773 -42.71 -11.01 -16.35
CA VAL A 773 -41.34 -10.61 -16.66
C VAL A 773 -41.30 -9.18 -17.19
N SER A 774 -40.43 -8.36 -16.62
CA SER A 774 -40.19 -6.98 -17.04
C SER A 774 -38.81 -6.84 -17.68
N TRP A 775 -38.77 -6.17 -18.82
CA TRP A 775 -37.55 -5.92 -19.60
C TRP A 775 -37.32 -4.41 -19.73
N ASP A 776 -36.07 -3.97 -19.63
CA ASP A 776 -35.66 -2.70 -20.20
C ASP A 776 -35.63 -2.78 -21.75
N GLU A 777 -36.00 -1.71 -22.44
CA GLU A 777 -35.86 -1.67 -23.89
C GLU A 777 -34.37 -1.68 -24.30
N PRO A 778 -33.97 -2.46 -25.33
CA PRO A 778 -32.57 -2.54 -25.77
C PRO A 778 -31.95 -1.17 -26.07
N ASP A 779 -32.74 -0.27 -26.66
CA ASP A 779 -32.31 1.07 -27.07
C ASP A 779 -32.53 2.16 -26.00
N ALA A 780 -32.87 1.80 -24.77
CA ALA A 780 -33.09 2.77 -23.69
C ALA A 780 -31.81 3.59 -23.39
N ASP A 781 -31.94 4.88 -23.12
CA ASP A 781 -30.82 5.75 -22.70
C ASP A 781 -30.44 5.49 -21.23
N LYS A 782 -29.95 4.27 -20.95
CA LYS A 782 -29.44 3.82 -19.66
C LYS A 782 -28.09 3.14 -19.88
N LYS A 783 -27.18 3.24 -18.90
CA LYS A 783 -25.88 2.54 -18.96
C LYS A 783 -25.98 1.04 -18.70
N ASN A 784 -27.04 0.60 -18.03
CA ASN A 784 -27.28 -0.79 -17.66
C ASN A 784 -28.67 -1.23 -18.12
N ARG A 785 -28.92 -2.54 -18.12
CA ARG A 785 -30.20 -3.14 -18.47
C ARG A 785 -30.61 -4.18 -17.45
N HIS A 786 -31.90 -4.23 -17.16
CA HIS A 786 -32.48 -5.22 -16.26
C HIS A 786 -33.47 -6.13 -16.99
N LEU A 787 -33.48 -7.37 -16.54
CA LEU A 787 -34.53 -8.35 -16.75
C LEU A 787 -34.99 -8.75 -15.35
N LEU A 788 -36.23 -8.47 -14.96
CA LEU A 788 -36.68 -8.69 -13.59
C LEU A 788 -38.06 -9.34 -13.50
N VAL A 789 -38.29 -10.06 -12.39
CA VAL A 789 -39.60 -10.60 -12.01
C VAL A 789 -39.88 -10.17 -10.56
N GLN A 790 -41.10 -9.76 -10.28
CA GLN A 790 -41.53 -9.26 -8.96
C GLN A 790 -42.54 -10.21 -8.31
N HIS A 791 -42.49 -10.30 -6.98
CA HIS A 791 -43.46 -11.03 -6.17
C HIS A 791 -43.84 -10.23 -4.92
N ASP A 792 -45.14 -10.09 -4.67
CA ASP A 792 -45.65 -9.36 -3.51
C ASP A 792 -45.55 -10.23 -2.25
N VAL A 793 -45.13 -9.63 -1.13
CA VAL A 793 -44.84 -10.33 0.12
C VAL A 793 -45.41 -9.56 1.30
N ASP A 794 -46.14 -10.28 2.16
CA ASP A 794 -46.52 -9.77 3.48
C ASP A 794 -45.38 -10.00 4.48
N PHE A 795 -44.60 -8.95 4.73
CA PHE A 795 -43.48 -9.02 5.67
C PHE A 795 -43.87 -9.09 7.16
N SER A 796 -45.17 -9.24 7.48
CA SER A 796 -45.65 -9.44 8.84
C SER A 796 -45.88 -10.92 9.21
N GLY A 797 -45.82 -11.83 8.24
CA GLY A 797 -46.08 -13.27 8.40
C GLY A 797 -44.84 -14.17 8.35
N ASP A 798 -45.06 -15.47 8.10
CA ASP A 798 -43.99 -16.44 7.81
C ASP A 798 -43.33 -16.11 6.46
N MET A 799 -42.00 -16.12 6.42
CA MET A 799 -41.20 -15.76 5.25
C MET A 799 -40.82 -16.95 4.37
N THR A 800 -41.22 -18.17 4.75
CA THR A 800 -40.82 -19.40 4.04
C THR A 800 -41.18 -19.35 2.55
N ASP A 801 -42.39 -18.88 2.20
CA ASP A 801 -42.82 -18.74 0.81
C ASP A 801 -41.97 -17.72 0.04
N ALA A 802 -41.61 -16.62 0.70
CA ALA A 802 -40.75 -15.59 0.10
C ALA A 802 -39.31 -16.08 -0.11
N TYR A 803 -38.79 -16.90 0.80
CA TYR A 803 -37.48 -17.54 0.66
C TYR A 803 -37.47 -18.57 -0.47
N GLN A 804 -38.51 -19.39 -0.54
CA GLN A 804 -38.69 -20.35 -1.62
C GLN A 804 -38.74 -19.63 -2.97
N TRP A 805 -39.63 -18.64 -3.12
CA TRP A 805 -39.79 -17.90 -4.36
C TRP A 805 -38.48 -17.20 -4.80
N MET A 806 -37.76 -16.57 -3.88
CA MET A 806 -36.50 -15.89 -4.23
C MET A 806 -35.40 -16.88 -4.61
N THR A 807 -35.28 -18.03 -3.94
CA THR A 807 -34.29 -19.05 -4.30
C THR A 807 -34.59 -19.72 -5.64
N ASP A 808 -35.85 -20.04 -5.91
CA ASP A 808 -36.30 -20.54 -7.22
C ASP A 808 -36.07 -19.50 -8.31
N GLY A 809 -36.37 -18.23 -8.02
CA GLY A 809 -36.13 -17.11 -8.92
C GLY A 809 -34.67 -16.95 -9.32
N LEU A 810 -33.76 -17.01 -8.35
CA LEU A 810 -32.32 -16.92 -8.60
C LEU A 810 -31.79 -18.13 -9.39
N LEU A 811 -32.31 -19.33 -9.17
CA LEU A 811 -31.96 -20.52 -9.97
C LEU A 811 -32.48 -20.43 -11.40
N ALA A 812 -33.69 -19.91 -11.59
CA ALA A 812 -34.22 -19.64 -12.93
C ALA A 812 -33.38 -18.57 -13.65
N MET A 813 -32.98 -17.50 -12.96
CA MET A 813 -32.08 -16.48 -13.51
C MET A 813 -30.71 -17.05 -13.89
N ARG A 814 -30.20 -18.05 -13.16
CA ARG A 814 -29.01 -18.80 -13.60
C ARG A 814 -29.27 -19.52 -14.92
N SER A 815 -30.39 -20.22 -15.04
CA SER A 815 -30.75 -20.96 -16.25
C SER A 815 -30.94 -20.04 -17.46
N VAL A 816 -31.46 -18.83 -17.23
CA VAL A 816 -31.52 -17.76 -18.24
C VAL A 816 -30.12 -17.29 -18.63
N TYR A 817 -29.21 -17.11 -17.67
CA TYR A 817 -27.82 -16.77 -17.96
C TYR A 817 -27.11 -17.88 -18.77
N ASP A 818 -27.38 -19.15 -18.51
CA ASP A 818 -26.81 -20.28 -19.24
C ASP A 818 -27.26 -20.35 -20.72
N LEU A 819 -28.28 -19.59 -21.13
CA LEU A 819 -28.61 -19.41 -22.56
C LEU A 819 -27.62 -18.49 -23.29
N LEU A 820 -26.85 -17.68 -22.57
CA LEU A 820 -25.87 -16.74 -23.13
C LEU A 820 -24.45 -17.31 -23.24
N VAL A 821 -24.17 -18.38 -22.50
CA VAL A 821 -22.89 -19.12 -22.47
C VAL A 821 -23.00 -20.30 -23.42
#